data_AF-A0A3D1V619-F1
#
_entry.id   AF-A0A3D1V619-F1
#
_cell.length_a   1.000
_cell.length_b   1.000
_cell.length_c   1.000
_cell.angle_alpha   90.00
_cell.angle_beta   90.00
_cell.angle_gamma   90.00
#
_symmetry.space_group_name_H-M   'P 1'
#
loop_
_entity.id
_entity.type
_entity.pdbx_description
1 polymer ?
#
loop_
_entity_poly.entity_id
_entity_poly.type
_entity_poly.pdbx_seq_one_letter_code
_entity_poly.pdbx_strand_id
1 'polypeptide(L)'
;MATVMELIAQRDEVAAARRDAEAARARAEAEALELIRLDRLRPRHERQDAGARATVDAIVTAMTQIPAAQDTLRAAERALAALEAQLKELDERIAKIEAEIELARQSGGAVPRKLIQELRELQKTRIEAQAQREAAGATRAQAAAQLAALQARAAELPAAQAHAAETAQALRALDDRRTQLGLSVQALRQQATLLAASADALAARLDFALQQLMGGLRTDVPIALLPVRIETRFRISTAGGPPSELLIRIYPDDIHKDAHETALTTEEDRWGRHFWRETWRAGTAPVGGPAYGARRDQEIAAWRQLATRFGAARAAYVAARLTPTNGPARPASPAGDSPLAAEPDFPGGVPNRASSWTRAAVARALPERLLATGSRAGAPDNSIWGELIPAVVATGPDPAAAAPAAGTALPQVPVDPGMRWMVDFVEAERIGMGIRMPLTADDAVRGFDRLVVVGVRGASNDPAEGAAELRALLAAHRFTWGAAFVPLGIPTNNTEREDAGFYREDAGFERSFALEREQRVASLNPNADGALAARALGLPPDEVARLQHAGGRNQRDASYINRALWPVTFGYFLDQILNDVVPGVDALAWREYFALHVRARGPLPSLRIGRQPYGLLPVTSLDRWVSSRPDLIDVLRALREVWRGCVASVARAGRSGDGGLDLIETLGLEAVSTRYSWRWARGPRFFDLFWQLPGQEIDRGTREIAMETLAERLRVTLQGLGLSEGQWTRLSRMTFAQIGVVSPNRRKFRQPNSSPATIASRSMTWPSP
;
A
#
# COMPACT_ATOMS: atom_id res chain seq x y z
N MET A 1 18.56 16.03 -8.66
CA MET A 1 17.57 14.93 -8.70
C MET A 1 16.20 15.55 -8.80
N ALA A 2 15.23 14.87 -9.42
CA ALA A 2 13.86 15.36 -9.49
C ALA A 2 13.28 15.47 -8.07
N THR A 3 12.48 16.51 -7.81
CA THR A 3 11.81 16.64 -6.52
C THR A 3 10.67 15.61 -6.39
N VAL A 4 10.26 15.28 -5.17
CA VAL A 4 9.13 14.36 -4.94
C VAL A 4 7.85 14.87 -5.63
N MET A 5 7.64 16.19 -5.66
CA MET A 5 6.48 16.77 -6.36
C MET A 5 6.54 16.54 -7.88
N GLU A 6 7.72 16.69 -8.49
CA GLU A 6 7.91 16.39 -9.91
C GLU A 6 7.67 14.91 -10.21
N LEU A 7 8.12 14.01 -9.34
CA LEU A 7 7.90 12.57 -9.49
C LEU A 7 6.42 12.19 -9.33
N ILE A 8 5.70 12.83 -8.40
CA ILE A 8 4.25 12.65 -8.26
C ILE A 8 3.54 13.14 -9.53
N ALA A 9 3.94 14.30 -10.07
CA ALA A 9 3.38 14.80 -11.32
C ALA A 9 3.65 13.85 -12.50
N GLN A 10 4.86 13.30 -12.60
CA GLN A 10 5.21 12.28 -13.61
C GLN A 10 4.40 11.00 -13.46
N ARG A 11 4.17 10.52 -12.24
CA ARG A 11 3.29 9.39 -11.97
C ARG A 11 1.85 9.66 -12.44
N ASP A 12 1.33 10.83 -12.11
CA ASP A 12 -0.03 11.21 -12.48
C ASP A 12 -0.17 11.37 -14.01
N GLU A 13 0.89 11.85 -14.69
CA GLU A 13 1.02 11.89 -16.16
C GLU A 13 1.01 10.47 -16.76
N VAL A 14 1.77 9.52 -16.20
CA VAL A 14 1.74 8.10 -16.62
C VAL A 14 0.34 7.52 -16.46
N ALA A 15 -0.32 7.77 -15.33
CA ALA A 15 -1.67 7.27 -15.07
C ALA A 15 -2.69 7.86 -16.04
N ALA A 16 -2.57 9.14 -16.40
CA ALA A 16 -3.41 9.77 -17.41
C ALA A 16 -3.19 9.15 -18.80
N ALA A 17 -1.93 9.00 -19.22
CA ALA A 17 -1.58 8.41 -20.51
C ALA A 17 -2.10 6.97 -20.66
N ARG A 18 -2.05 6.16 -19.58
CA ARG A 18 -2.63 4.80 -19.58
C ARG A 18 -4.15 4.82 -19.75
N ARG A 19 -4.86 5.71 -19.04
CA ARG A 19 -6.32 5.86 -19.21
C ARG A 19 -6.70 6.26 -20.63
N ASP A 20 -5.93 7.16 -21.25
CA ASP A 20 -6.16 7.58 -22.63
C ASP A 20 -5.94 6.41 -23.61
N ALA A 21 -4.89 5.60 -23.39
CA ALA A 21 -4.63 4.40 -24.18
C ALA A 21 -5.75 3.36 -24.05
N GLU A 22 -6.23 3.10 -22.83
CA GLU A 22 -7.35 2.19 -22.55
C GLU A 22 -8.65 2.69 -23.18
N ALA A 23 -8.95 3.98 -23.07
CA ALA A 23 -10.12 4.60 -23.69
C ALA A 23 -10.09 4.50 -25.22
N ALA A 24 -8.93 4.71 -25.84
CA ALA A 24 -8.74 4.53 -27.27
C ALA A 24 -8.94 3.06 -27.70
N ARG A 25 -8.42 2.11 -26.91
CA ARG A 25 -8.61 0.68 -27.14
C ARG A 25 -10.08 0.27 -27.02
N ALA A 26 -10.78 0.73 -25.99
CA ALA A 26 -12.20 0.45 -25.79
C ALA A 26 -13.06 0.97 -26.95
N ARG A 27 -12.73 2.16 -27.50
CA ARG A 27 -13.39 2.68 -28.71
C ARG A 27 -13.13 1.80 -29.93
N ALA A 28 -11.89 1.36 -30.12
CA ALA A 28 -11.52 0.46 -31.22
C ALA A 28 -12.26 -0.89 -31.13
N GLU A 29 -12.43 -1.43 -29.92
CA GLU A 29 -13.17 -2.68 -29.68
C GLU A 29 -14.67 -2.51 -29.93
N ALA A 30 -15.26 -1.38 -29.51
CA ALA A 30 -16.66 -1.08 -29.78
C ALA A 30 -16.96 -0.99 -31.29
N GLU A 31 -16.12 -0.30 -32.07
CA GLU A 31 -16.28 -0.22 -33.52
C GLU A 31 -15.99 -1.56 -34.23
N ALA A 32 -15.05 -2.35 -33.72
CA ALA A 32 -14.78 -3.69 -34.26
C ALA A 32 -15.97 -4.64 -34.06
N LEU A 33 -16.69 -4.53 -32.94
CA LEU A 33 -17.92 -5.29 -32.71
C LEU A 33 -19.02 -4.91 -33.70
N GLU A 34 -19.15 -3.62 -34.02
CA GLU A 34 -20.11 -3.16 -35.02
C GLU A 34 -19.72 -3.63 -36.44
N LEU A 35 -18.43 -3.65 -36.76
CA LEU A 35 -17.94 -4.23 -38.01
C LEU A 35 -18.31 -5.72 -38.13
N ILE A 36 -18.11 -6.51 -37.07
CA ILE A 36 -18.51 -7.92 -37.01
C ILE A 36 -20.03 -8.07 -37.22
N ARG A 37 -20.83 -7.14 -36.66
CA ARG A 37 -22.28 -7.13 -36.86
C ARG A 37 -22.65 -6.91 -38.32
N LEU A 38 -22.02 -5.95 -39.00
CA LEU A 38 -22.24 -5.69 -40.43
C LEU A 38 -21.81 -6.88 -41.29
N ASP A 39 -20.69 -7.52 -40.95
CA ASP A 39 -20.21 -8.72 -41.65
C ASP A 39 -21.20 -9.89 -41.54
N ARG A 40 -21.92 -10.01 -40.42
CA ARG A 40 -23.00 -11.02 -40.27
C ARG A 40 -24.25 -10.67 -41.09
N LEU A 41 -24.53 -9.39 -41.31
CA LEU A 41 -25.70 -8.93 -42.07
C LEU A 41 -25.46 -8.99 -43.59
N ARG A 42 -24.22 -8.81 -44.04
CA ARG A 42 -23.85 -8.77 -45.46
C ARG A 42 -24.36 -9.98 -46.28
N PRO A 43 -24.20 -11.25 -45.86
CA PRO A 43 -24.72 -12.40 -46.61
C PRO A 43 -26.25 -12.44 -46.76
N ARG A 44 -26.98 -11.75 -45.88
CA ARG A 44 -28.45 -11.61 -45.99
C ARG A 44 -28.80 -10.59 -47.07
N HIS A 45 -28.12 -9.45 -47.10
CA HIS A 45 -28.31 -8.42 -48.13
C HIS A 45 -27.85 -8.91 -49.51
N GLU A 46 -26.75 -9.65 -49.60
CA GLU A 46 -26.30 -10.31 -50.84
C GLU A 46 -27.36 -11.27 -51.39
N ARG A 47 -27.99 -12.08 -50.52
CA ARG A 47 -29.08 -12.98 -50.91
C ARG A 47 -30.34 -12.23 -51.38
N GLN A 48 -30.66 -11.11 -50.75
CA GLN A 48 -31.81 -10.27 -51.13
C GLN A 48 -31.59 -9.61 -52.50
N ASP A 49 -30.41 -9.02 -52.74
CA ASP A 49 -30.04 -8.44 -54.04
C ASP A 49 -30.00 -9.51 -55.14
N ALA A 50 -29.39 -10.68 -54.87
CA ALA A 50 -29.38 -11.80 -55.83
C ALA A 50 -30.78 -12.31 -56.16
N GLY A 51 -31.66 -12.43 -55.15
CA GLY A 51 -33.05 -12.84 -55.35
C GLY A 51 -33.88 -11.82 -56.14
N ALA A 52 -33.68 -10.53 -55.87
CA ALA A 52 -34.35 -9.45 -56.61
C ALA A 52 -33.89 -9.42 -58.08
N ARG A 53 -32.59 -9.58 -58.35
CA ARG A 53 -32.06 -9.69 -59.72
C ARG A 53 -32.59 -10.92 -60.44
N ALA A 54 -32.59 -12.08 -59.80
CA ALA A 54 -33.14 -13.31 -60.37
C ALA A 54 -34.63 -13.17 -60.72
N THR A 55 -35.39 -12.38 -59.95
CA THR A 55 -36.80 -12.08 -60.23
C THR A 55 -36.93 -11.20 -61.48
N VAL A 56 -36.10 -10.16 -61.62
CA VAL A 56 -36.04 -9.34 -62.83
C VAL A 56 -35.66 -10.19 -64.05
N ASP A 57 -34.62 -11.02 -63.94
CA ASP A 57 -34.15 -11.90 -65.02
C ASP A 57 -35.24 -12.90 -65.44
N ALA A 58 -36.00 -13.44 -64.49
CA ALA A 58 -37.11 -14.35 -64.77
C ALA A 58 -38.26 -13.64 -65.51
N ILE A 59 -38.57 -12.38 -65.16
CA ILE A 59 -39.59 -11.59 -65.87
C ILE A 59 -39.11 -11.25 -67.28
N VAL A 60 -37.85 -10.82 -67.44
CA VAL A 60 -37.25 -10.55 -68.76
C VAL A 60 -37.25 -11.80 -69.63
N THR A 61 -36.90 -12.96 -69.07
CA THR A 61 -36.96 -14.25 -69.78
C THR A 61 -38.38 -14.58 -70.21
N ALA A 62 -39.38 -14.39 -69.34
CA ALA A 62 -40.79 -14.59 -69.70
C ALA A 62 -41.25 -13.63 -70.82
N MET A 63 -40.75 -12.39 -70.85
CA MET A 63 -41.05 -11.43 -71.92
C MET A 63 -40.55 -11.90 -73.28
N THR A 64 -39.41 -12.61 -73.36
CA THR A 64 -38.91 -13.16 -74.64
C THR A 64 -39.84 -14.22 -75.24
N GLN A 65 -40.72 -14.82 -74.44
CA GLN A 65 -41.69 -15.84 -74.88
C GLN A 65 -43.00 -15.24 -75.39
N ILE A 66 -43.25 -13.94 -75.15
CA ILE A 66 -44.50 -13.27 -75.55
C ILE A 66 -44.71 -13.31 -77.07
N PRO A 67 -43.73 -13.00 -77.94
CA PRO A 67 -43.93 -13.08 -79.39
C PRO A 67 -44.30 -14.48 -79.86
N ALA A 68 -43.62 -15.51 -79.34
CA ALA A 68 -43.94 -16.91 -79.64
C ALA A 68 -45.35 -17.30 -79.17
N ALA A 69 -45.77 -16.85 -77.98
CA ALA A 69 -47.12 -17.07 -77.45
C ALA A 69 -48.21 -16.31 -78.24
N GLN A 70 -47.89 -15.15 -78.82
CA GLN A 70 -48.78 -14.44 -79.73
C GLN A 70 -48.95 -15.20 -81.04
N ASP A 71 -47.87 -15.76 -81.58
CA ASP A 71 -47.92 -16.54 -82.81
C ASP A 71 -48.66 -17.87 -82.63
N THR A 72 -48.52 -18.54 -81.48
CA THR A 72 -49.32 -19.73 -81.16
C THR A 72 -50.81 -19.41 -81.02
N LEU A 73 -51.17 -18.29 -80.40
CA LEU A 73 -52.56 -17.83 -80.33
C LEU A 73 -53.12 -17.55 -81.73
N ARG A 74 -52.38 -16.81 -82.57
CA ARG A 74 -52.77 -16.53 -83.97
C ARG A 74 -52.93 -17.81 -84.79
N ALA A 75 -52.04 -18.79 -84.61
CA ALA A 75 -52.13 -20.07 -85.28
C ALA A 75 -53.37 -20.87 -84.83
N ALA A 76 -53.68 -20.88 -83.53
CA ALA A 76 -54.88 -21.51 -82.99
C ALA A 76 -56.17 -20.83 -83.48
N GLU A 77 -56.18 -19.49 -83.58
CA GLU A 77 -57.31 -18.73 -84.14
C GLU A 77 -57.53 -19.03 -85.62
N ARG A 78 -56.47 -19.14 -86.42
CA ARG A 78 -56.57 -19.53 -87.84
C ARG A 78 -57.07 -20.96 -88.00
N ALA A 79 -56.60 -21.90 -87.17
CA ALA A 79 -57.04 -23.28 -87.20
C ALA A 79 -58.53 -23.42 -86.82
N LEU A 80 -58.98 -22.67 -85.81
CA LEU A 80 -60.38 -22.61 -85.42
C LEU A 80 -61.24 -22.01 -86.54
N ALA A 81 -60.81 -20.91 -87.16
CA ALA A 81 -61.54 -20.28 -88.27
C ALA A 81 -61.63 -21.20 -89.51
N ALA A 82 -60.57 -21.96 -89.82
CA ALA A 82 -60.58 -22.94 -90.90
C ALA A 82 -61.58 -24.08 -90.64
N LEU A 83 -61.64 -24.59 -89.41
CA LEU A 83 -62.60 -25.62 -89.00
C LEU A 83 -64.05 -25.09 -88.99
N GLU A 84 -64.26 -23.84 -88.58
CA GLU A 84 -65.57 -23.18 -88.66
C GLU A 84 -66.04 -22.99 -90.12
N ALA A 85 -65.13 -22.62 -91.02
CA ALA A 85 -65.42 -22.55 -92.45
C ALA A 85 -65.72 -23.93 -93.06
N GLN A 86 -64.97 -24.97 -92.68
CA GLN A 86 -65.19 -26.34 -93.13
C GLN A 86 -66.53 -26.90 -92.64
N LEU A 87 -66.90 -26.63 -91.38
CA LEU A 87 -68.21 -27.00 -90.84
C LEU A 87 -69.35 -26.31 -91.59
N LYS A 88 -69.18 -25.03 -91.95
CA LYS A 88 -70.16 -24.30 -92.77
C LYS A 88 -70.32 -24.91 -94.17
N GLU A 89 -69.22 -25.28 -94.83
CA GLU A 89 -69.27 -25.96 -96.15
C GLU A 89 -69.91 -27.35 -96.07
N LEU A 90 -69.62 -28.10 -95.00
CA LEU A 90 -70.24 -29.40 -94.74
C LEU A 90 -71.75 -29.26 -94.45
N ASP A 91 -72.16 -28.25 -93.67
CA ASP A 91 -73.57 -27.94 -93.40
C ASP A 91 -74.32 -27.57 -94.70
N GLU A 92 -73.73 -26.75 -95.56
CA GLU A 92 -74.30 -26.37 -96.87
C GLU A 92 -74.42 -27.59 -97.81
N ARG A 93 -73.42 -28.48 -97.84
CA ARG A 93 -73.45 -29.73 -98.62
C ARG A 93 -74.47 -30.74 -98.10
N ILE A 94 -74.56 -30.91 -96.79
CA ILE A 94 -75.56 -31.77 -96.14
C ILE A 94 -76.95 -31.26 -96.46
N ALA A 95 -77.21 -29.96 -96.31
CA ALA A 95 -78.50 -29.34 -96.65
C ALA A 95 -78.87 -29.53 -98.14
N LYS A 96 -77.90 -29.47 -99.06
CA LYS A 96 -78.11 -29.70 -100.48
C LYS A 96 -78.48 -31.16 -100.79
N ILE A 97 -77.78 -32.13 -100.19
CA ILE A 97 -78.07 -33.56 -100.38
C ILE A 97 -79.40 -33.94 -99.71
N GLU A 98 -79.71 -33.38 -98.53
CA GLU A 98 -81.01 -33.55 -97.88
C GLU A 98 -82.15 -33.00 -98.75
N ALA A 99 -81.96 -31.84 -99.38
CA ALA A 99 -82.90 -31.29 -100.35
C ALA A 99 -83.07 -32.17 -101.60
N GLU A 100 -81.99 -32.77 -102.14
CA GLU A 100 -82.06 -33.70 -103.28
C GLU A 100 -82.73 -35.03 -102.91
N ILE A 101 -82.52 -35.56 -101.70
CA ILE A 101 -83.22 -36.74 -101.18
C ILE A 101 -84.72 -36.45 -101.01
N GLU A 102 -85.08 -35.26 -100.53
CA GLU A 102 -86.47 -34.86 -100.33
C GLU A 102 -87.19 -34.62 -101.68
N LEU A 103 -86.49 -34.05 -102.66
CA LEU A 103 -86.98 -33.92 -104.04
C LEU A 103 -87.24 -35.28 -104.70
N ALA A 104 -86.37 -36.28 -104.46
CA ALA A 104 -86.51 -37.65 -104.94
C ALA A 104 -87.68 -38.41 -104.26
N ARG A 105 -87.98 -38.09 -103.00
CA ARG A 105 -89.15 -38.65 -102.27
C ARG A 105 -90.47 -38.09 -102.76
N GLN A 106 -90.54 -36.78 -103.03
CA GLN A 106 -91.76 -36.12 -103.52
C GLN A 106 -92.16 -36.55 -104.93
N SER A 107 -91.22 -37.05 -105.74
CA SER A 107 -91.45 -37.53 -107.11
C SER A 107 -91.81 -39.03 -107.19
N GLY A 108 -92.02 -39.72 -106.06
CA GLY A 108 -92.52 -41.11 -106.02
C GLY A 108 -91.51 -42.19 -106.43
N GLY A 109 -90.22 -41.83 -106.61
CA GLY A 109 -89.14 -42.75 -106.97
C GLY A 109 -88.36 -43.29 -105.76
N ALA A 110 -87.78 -44.48 -105.89
CA ALA A 110 -86.91 -45.04 -104.86
C ALA A 110 -85.64 -44.17 -104.68
N VAL A 111 -85.38 -43.70 -103.46
CA VAL A 111 -84.21 -42.86 -103.15
C VAL A 111 -82.92 -43.60 -103.53
N PRO A 112 -82.02 -43.00 -104.34
CA PRO A 112 -80.74 -43.61 -104.69
C PRO A 112 -79.89 -43.93 -103.46
N ARG A 113 -79.51 -45.20 -103.28
CA ARG A 113 -78.64 -45.65 -102.17
C ARG A 113 -77.33 -44.85 -102.07
N LYS A 114 -76.84 -44.33 -103.19
CA LYS A 114 -75.63 -43.49 -103.27
C LYS A 114 -75.76 -42.18 -102.47
N LEU A 115 -76.92 -41.52 -102.53
CA LEU A 115 -77.18 -40.26 -101.80
C LEU A 115 -77.32 -40.49 -100.27
N ILE A 116 -77.93 -41.61 -99.86
CA ILE A 116 -78.02 -41.98 -98.43
C ILE A 116 -76.63 -42.31 -97.87
N GLN A 117 -75.78 -42.97 -98.67
CA GLN A 117 -74.41 -43.28 -98.29
C GLN A 117 -73.55 -42.01 -98.21
N GLU A 118 -73.70 -41.09 -99.17
CA GLU A 118 -73.02 -39.79 -99.18
C GLU A 118 -73.46 -38.88 -98.02
N LEU A 119 -74.75 -38.85 -97.69
CA LEU A 119 -75.27 -38.15 -96.50
C LEU A 119 -74.69 -38.71 -95.19
N ARG A 120 -74.61 -40.04 -95.04
CA ARG A 120 -74.02 -40.66 -93.84
C ARG A 120 -72.52 -40.37 -93.70
N GLU A 121 -71.78 -40.41 -94.80
CA GLU A 121 -70.36 -40.06 -94.80
C GLU A 121 -70.17 -38.58 -94.44
N LEU A 122 -70.94 -37.66 -95.04
CA LEU A 122 -70.87 -36.24 -94.69
C LEU A 122 -71.29 -35.96 -93.24
N GLN A 123 -72.33 -36.62 -92.72
CA GLN A 123 -72.73 -36.51 -91.31
C GLN A 123 -71.64 -37.00 -90.35
N LYS A 124 -70.94 -38.09 -90.71
CA LYS A 124 -69.79 -38.58 -89.95
C LYS A 124 -68.63 -37.58 -89.98
N THR A 125 -68.28 -37.05 -91.15
CA THR A 125 -67.23 -36.03 -91.31
C THR A 125 -67.57 -34.74 -90.55
N ARG A 126 -68.86 -34.36 -90.47
CA ARG A 126 -69.33 -33.21 -89.69
C ARG A 126 -69.16 -33.42 -88.18
N ILE A 127 -69.51 -34.59 -87.64
CA ILE A 127 -69.32 -34.90 -86.22
C ILE A 127 -67.83 -34.90 -85.86
N GLU A 128 -66.98 -35.47 -86.72
CA GLU A 128 -65.52 -35.44 -86.56
C GLU A 128 -64.97 -34.00 -86.60
N ALA A 129 -65.43 -33.17 -87.53
CA ALA A 129 -65.05 -31.75 -87.62
C ALA A 129 -65.55 -30.93 -86.41
N GLN A 130 -66.73 -31.24 -85.86
CA GLN A 130 -67.27 -30.59 -84.66
C GLN A 130 -66.43 -30.91 -83.42
N ALA A 131 -66.03 -32.18 -83.25
CA ALA A 131 -65.12 -32.59 -82.18
C ALA A 131 -63.73 -31.91 -82.32
N GLN A 132 -63.23 -31.78 -83.55
CA GLN A 132 -61.99 -31.05 -83.84
C GLN A 132 -62.12 -29.55 -83.53
N ARG A 133 -63.28 -28.93 -83.77
CA ARG A 133 -63.55 -27.52 -83.45
C ARG A 133 -63.58 -27.28 -81.94
N GLU A 134 -64.19 -28.16 -81.16
CA GLU A 134 -64.18 -28.07 -79.69
C GLU A 134 -62.76 -28.22 -79.12
N ALA A 135 -61.97 -29.16 -79.66
CA ALA A 135 -60.56 -29.31 -79.30
C ALA A 135 -59.73 -28.06 -79.66
N ALA A 136 -59.92 -27.50 -80.87
CA ALA A 136 -59.26 -26.27 -81.30
C ALA A 136 -59.67 -25.05 -80.44
N GLY A 137 -60.93 -24.99 -80.01
CA GLY A 137 -61.43 -23.99 -79.07
C GLY A 137 -60.75 -24.06 -77.71
N ALA A 138 -60.55 -25.28 -77.19
CA ALA A 138 -59.78 -25.51 -75.96
C ALA A 138 -58.30 -25.10 -76.13
N THR A 139 -57.68 -25.41 -77.27
CA THR A 139 -56.31 -25.00 -77.59
C THR A 139 -56.16 -23.48 -77.66
N ARG A 140 -57.12 -22.78 -78.29
CA ARG A 140 -57.15 -21.30 -78.31
C ARG A 140 -57.29 -20.72 -76.89
N ALA A 141 -58.19 -21.26 -76.08
CA ALA A 141 -58.38 -20.80 -74.69
C ALA A 141 -57.10 -20.99 -73.86
N GLN A 142 -56.40 -22.11 -74.03
CA GLN A 142 -55.12 -22.38 -73.38
C GLN A 142 -54.02 -21.41 -73.86
N ALA A 143 -53.93 -21.15 -75.16
CA ALA A 143 -52.97 -20.18 -75.71
C ALA A 143 -53.25 -18.74 -75.24
N ALA A 144 -54.52 -18.35 -75.17
CA ALA A 144 -54.94 -17.03 -74.66
C ALA A 144 -54.63 -16.87 -73.17
N ALA A 145 -54.87 -17.92 -72.36
CA ALA A 145 -54.53 -17.92 -70.94
C ALA A 145 -53.01 -17.85 -70.70
N GLN A 146 -52.22 -18.56 -71.52
CA GLN A 146 -50.75 -18.49 -71.47
C GLN A 146 -50.23 -17.09 -71.83
N LEU A 147 -50.75 -16.47 -72.88
CA LEU A 147 -50.39 -15.10 -73.26
C LEU A 147 -50.76 -14.10 -72.17
N ALA A 148 -51.97 -14.19 -71.61
CA ALA A 148 -52.42 -13.32 -70.52
C ALA A 148 -51.55 -13.46 -69.27
N ALA A 149 -51.14 -14.68 -68.91
CA ALA A 149 -50.22 -14.92 -67.80
C ALA A 149 -48.83 -14.31 -68.02
N LEU A 150 -48.28 -14.42 -69.24
CA LEU A 150 -47.00 -13.80 -69.60
C LEU A 150 -47.07 -12.27 -69.62
N GLN A 151 -48.18 -11.69 -70.10
CA GLN A 151 -48.42 -10.24 -70.10
C GLN A 151 -48.61 -9.67 -68.69
N ALA A 152 -49.36 -10.36 -67.82
CA ALA A 152 -49.51 -9.97 -66.43
C ALA A 152 -48.15 -9.96 -65.70
N ARG A 153 -47.31 -10.97 -65.95
CA ARG A 153 -45.96 -11.05 -65.38
C ARG A 153 -45.02 -9.98 -65.93
N ALA A 154 -45.18 -9.56 -67.19
CA ALA A 154 -44.44 -8.45 -67.77
C ALA A 154 -44.83 -7.09 -67.15
N ALA A 155 -46.09 -6.91 -66.74
CA ALA A 155 -46.55 -5.69 -66.07
C ALA A 155 -45.93 -5.49 -64.67
N GLU A 156 -45.42 -6.56 -64.05
CA GLU A 156 -44.72 -6.50 -62.76
C GLU A 156 -43.25 -6.02 -62.88
N LEU A 157 -42.71 -5.90 -64.10
CA LEU A 157 -41.31 -5.54 -64.34
C LEU A 157 -40.87 -4.23 -63.66
N PRO A 158 -41.61 -3.10 -63.74
CA PRO A 158 -41.18 -1.86 -63.10
C PRO A 158 -41.08 -1.96 -61.57
N ALA A 159 -41.99 -2.71 -60.95
CA ALA A 159 -41.97 -2.95 -59.50
C ALA A 159 -40.79 -3.85 -59.11
N ALA A 160 -40.52 -4.91 -59.88
CA ALA A 160 -39.36 -5.77 -59.67
C ALA A 160 -38.03 -5.03 -59.85
N GLN A 161 -37.93 -4.15 -60.85
CA GLN A 161 -36.75 -3.30 -61.08
C GLN A 161 -36.53 -2.29 -59.95
N ALA A 162 -37.60 -1.66 -59.44
CA ALA A 162 -37.52 -0.75 -58.29
C ALA A 162 -37.01 -1.48 -57.03
N HIS A 163 -37.53 -2.68 -56.75
CA HIS A 163 -37.08 -3.49 -55.62
C HIS A 163 -35.62 -3.97 -55.77
N ALA A 164 -35.21 -4.36 -56.98
CA ALA A 164 -33.81 -4.69 -57.27
C ALA A 164 -32.87 -3.48 -57.09
N ALA A 165 -33.30 -2.28 -57.48
CA ALA A 165 -32.53 -1.05 -57.25
C ALA A 165 -32.39 -0.72 -55.75
N GLU A 166 -33.47 -0.86 -54.98
CA GLU A 166 -33.48 -0.63 -53.53
C GLU A 166 -32.55 -1.59 -52.78
N THR A 167 -32.65 -2.90 -53.08
CA THR A 167 -31.77 -3.93 -52.47
C THR A 167 -30.30 -3.73 -52.85
N ALA A 168 -30.01 -3.37 -54.11
CA ALA A 168 -28.67 -3.04 -54.56
C ALA A 168 -28.10 -1.76 -53.91
N GLN A 169 -28.95 -0.77 -53.60
CA GLN A 169 -28.56 0.44 -52.89
C GLN A 169 -28.29 0.15 -51.40
N ALA A 170 -29.13 -0.67 -50.77
CA ALA A 170 -28.94 -1.10 -49.38
C ALA A 170 -27.64 -1.89 -49.18
N LEU A 171 -27.31 -2.79 -50.12
CA LEU A 171 -26.04 -3.54 -50.08
C LEU A 171 -24.83 -2.60 -50.23
N ARG A 172 -24.88 -1.63 -51.16
CA ARG A 172 -23.82 -0.62 -51.33
C ARG A 172 -23.62 0.23 -50.08
N ALA A 173 -24.70 0.75 -49.49
CA ALA A 173 -24.62 1.53 -48.26
C ALA A 173 -24.02 0.72 -47.09
N LEU A 174 -24.31 -0.58 -47.02
CA LEU A 174 -23.71 -1.48 -46.03
C LEU A 174 -22.20 -1.66 -46.28
N ASP A 175 -21.77 -1.91 -47.51
CA ASP A 175 -20.35 -2.07 -47.87
C ASP A 175 -19.54 -0.77 -47.66
N ASP A 176 -20.13 0.39 -47.98
CA ASP A 176 -19.52 1.70 -47.71
C ASP A 176 -19.32 1.91 -46.20
N ARG A 177 -20.36 1.62 -45.39
CA ARG A 177 -20.29 1.73 -43.93
C ARG A 177 -19.28 0.75 -43.34
N ARG A 178 -19.21 -0.48 -43.84
CA ARG A 178 -18.22 -1.49 -43.47
C ARG A 178 -16.80 -1.00 -43.75
N THR A 179 -16.57 -0.41 -44.93
CA THR A 179 -15.26 0.12 -45.33
C THR A 179 -14.85 1.29 -44.44
N GLN A 180 -15.77 2.22 -44.18
CA GLN A 180 -15.54 3.36 -43.28
C GLN A 180 -15.18 2.90 -41.86
N LEU A 181 -15.94 1.96 -41.30
CA LEU A 181 -15.66 1.39 -39.98
C LEU A 181 -14.34 0.60 -39.96
N GLY A 182 -14.01 -0.14 -41.03
CA GLY A 182 -12.74 -0.87 -41.14
C GLY A 182 -11.53 0.07 -41.05
N LEU A 183 -11.57 1.20 -41.77
CA LEU A 183 -10.53 2.24 -41.70
C LEU A 183 -10.48 2.91 -40.32
N SER A 184 -11.64 3.21 -39.73
CA SER A 184 -11.74 3.82 -38.39
C SER A 184 -11.15 2.91 -37.30
N VAL A 185 -11.50 1.61 -37.31
CA VAL A 185 -10.95 0.60 -36.39
C VAL A 185 -9.43 0.52 -36.52
N GLN A 186 -8.88 0.53 -37.75
CA GLN A 186 -7.44 0.52 -37.96
C GLN A 186 -6.78 1.77 -37.38
N ALA A 187 -7.33 2.96 -37.63
CA ALA A 187 -6.82 4.22 -37.10
C ALA A 187 -6.86 4.26 -35.56
N LEU A 188 -7.98 3.85 -34.95
CA LEU A 188 -8.14 3.78 -33.49
C LEU A 188 -7.17 2.77 -32.86
N ARG A 189 -6.93 1.63 -33.49
CA ARG A 189 -5.93 0.65 -33.02
C ARG A 189 -4.51 1.20 -33.09
N GLN A 190 -4.16 1.90 -34.17
CA GLN A 190 -2.86 2.58 -34.28
C GLN A 190 -2.71 3.66 -33.22
N GLN A 191 -3.74 4.48 -33.01
CA GLN A 191 -3.76 5.50 -31.96
C GLN A 191 -3.59 4.88 -30.56
N ALA A 192 -4.33 3.81 -30.24
CA ALA A 192 -4.20 3.09 -28.97
C ALA A 192 -2.79 2.53 -28.76
N THR A 193 -2.16 2.01 -29.83
CA THR A 193 -0.78 1.49 -29.80
C THR A 193 0.24 2.60 -29.52
N LEU A 194 0.09 3.76 -30.16
CA LEU A 194 0.96 4.93 -29.94
C LEU A 194 0.81 5.49 -28.53
N LEU A 195 -0.42 5.60 -28.03
CA LEU A 195 -0.69 6.06 -26.66
C LEU A 195 -0.13 5.08 -25.62
N ALA A 196 -0.27 3.76 -25.84
CA ALA A 196 0.31 2.75 -24.98
C ALA A 196 1.85 2.84 -24.96
N ALA A 197 2.50 2.95 -26.12
CA ALA A 197 3.94 3.11 -26.21
C ALA A 197 4.44 4.40 -25.53
N SER A 198 3.69 5.49 -25.65
CA SER A 198 3.99 6.75 -24.93
C SER A 198 3.85 6.57 -23.42
N ALA A 199 2.80 5.90 -22.95
CA ALA A 199 2.60 5.60 -21.54
C ALA A 199 3.72 4.72 -20.97
N ASP A 200 4.17 3.72 -21.74
CA ASP A 200 5.28 2.83 -21.37
C ASP A 200 6.62 3.58 -21.32
N ALA A 201 6.88 4.50 -22.25
CA ALA A 201 8.07 5.34 -22.23
C ALA A 201 8.10 6.29 -21.02
N LEU A 202 6.96 6.91 -20.69
CA LEU A 202 6.81 7.73 -19.49
C LEU A 202 7.00 6.90 -18.21
N ALA A 203 6.45 5.68 -18.17
CA ALA A 203 6.60 4.75 -17.06
C ALA A 203 8.06 4.33 -16.88
N ALA A 204 8.77 3.99 -17.95
CA ALA A 204 10.19 3.64 -17.90
C ALA A 204 11.06 4.81 -17.40
N ARG A 205 10.75 6.05 -17.79
CA ARG A 205 11.41 7.25 -17.27
C ARG A 205 11.18 7.43 -15.77
N LEU A 206 9.93 7.23 -15.32
CA LEU A 206 9.58 7.28 -13.91
C LEU A 206 10.32 6.19 -13.12
N ASP A 207 10.29 4.94 -13.58
CA ASP A 207 10.98 3.82 -12.93
C ASP A 207 12.48 4.06 -12.79
N PHE A 208 13.11 4.58 -13.85
CA PHE A 208 14.52 4.98 -13.78
C PHE A 208 14.76 6.05 -12.71
N ALA A 209 13.93 7.10 -12.66
CA ALA A 209 14.05 8.14 -11.64
C ALA A 209 13.85 7.60 -10.22
N LEU A 210 12.89 6.68 -10.04
CA LEU A 210 12.62 6.01 -8.77
C LEU A 210 13.78 5.12 -8.31
N GLN A 211 14.46 4.42 -9.22
CA GLN A 211 15.66 3.64 -8.90
C GLN A 211 16.82 4.53 -8.45
N GLN A 212 16.99 5.70 -9.07
CA GLN A 212 18.04 6.66 -8.71
C GLN A 212 17.87 7.21 -7.28
N LEU A 213 16.63 7.42 -6.81
CA LEU A 213 16.37 7.87 -5.44
C LEU A 213 17.04 6.97 -4.39
N MET A 214 16.99 5.65 -4.59
CA MET A 214 17.57 4.71 -3.65
C MET A 214 19.06 4.49 -3.85
N GLY A 215 19.51 4.42 -5.11
CA GLY A 215 20.92 4.18 -5.43
C GLY A 215 21.85 5.30 -4.99
N GLY A 216 21.33 6.52 -4.81
CA GLY A 216 22.10 7.70 -4.44
C GLY A 216 22.39 7.88 -2.95
N LEU A 217 21.84 7.04 -2.05
CA LEU A 217 21.93 7.27 -0.61
C LEU A 217 23.37 7.25 -0.10
N ARG A 218 23.72 8.25 0.70
CA ARG A 218 25.00 8.31 1.41
C ARG A 218 25.11 7.22 2.47
N THR A 219 26.28 6.59 2.54
CA THR A 219 26.58 5.53 3.52
C THR A 219 27.58 5.95 4.60
N ASP A 220 28.08 7.18 4.53
CA ASP A 220 29.07 7.75 5.46
C ASP A 220 28.43 8.52 6.64
N VAL A 221 27.11 8.70 6.60
CA VAL A 221 26.32 9.31 7.67
C VAL A 221 25.18 8.37 8.10
N PRO A 222 24.78 8.37 9.39
CA PRO A 222 23.63 7.60 9.84
C PRO A 222 22.33 8.11 9.22
N ILE A 223 21.44 7.18 8.87
CA ILE A 223 20.08 7.48 8.42
C ILE A 223 19.15 7.37 9.63
N ALA A 224 18.44 8.45 9.97
CA ALA A 224 17.44 8.44 11.03
C ALA A 224 16.14 7.77 10.52
N LEU A 225 15.84 6.57 11.02
CA LEU A 225 14.57 5.88 10.75
C LEU A 225 13.57 6.24 11.84
N LEU A 226 12.48 6.89 11.44
CA LEU A 226 11.40 7.28 12.34
C LEU A 226 10.28 6.23 12.31
N PRO A 227 9.65 5.92 13.46
CA PRO A 227 8.64 4.88 13.56
C PRO A 227 7.34 5.24 12.83
N VAL A 228 6.69 4.20 12.31
CA VAL A 228 5.33 4.24 11.76
C VAL A 228 4.53 3.09 12.35
N ARG A 229 3.22 3.30 12.54
CA ARG A 229 2.29 2.21 12.88
C ARG A 229 1.83 1.53 11.60
N ILE A 230 1.79 0.21 11.60
CA ILE A 230 1.21 -0.58 10.51
C ILE A 230 -0.10 -1.24 10.96
N GLU A 231 -1.07 -1.25 10.08
CA GLU A 231 -2.29 -2.04 10.18
C GLU A 231 -2.39 -2.94 8.97
N THR A 232 -2.70 -4.22 9.19
CA THR A 232 -2.67 -5.23 8.13
C THR A 232 -3.98 -5.98 8.03
N ARG A 233 -4.40 -6.31 6.81
CA ARG A 233 -5.56 -7.17 6.56
C ARG A 233 -5.32 -8.07 5.37
N PHE A 234 -5.44 -9.39 5.58
CA PHE A 234 -5.48 -10.34 4.49
C PHE A 234 -6.84 -10.28 3.78
N ARG A 235 -6.81 -10.15 2.45
CA ARG A 235 -7.96 -10.29 1.57
C ARG A 235 -7.72 -11.52 0.70
N ILE A 236 -8.20 -12.66 1.19
CA ILE A 236 -8.07 -13.94 0.51
C ILE A 236 -9.24 -14.10 -0.46
N SER A 237 -8.93 -14.36 -1.73
CA SER A 237 -9.94 -14.58 -2.76
C SER A 237 -10.24 -16.05 -2.96
N THR A 238 -11.47 -16.35 -3.39
CA THR A 238 -11.90 -17.69 -3.77
C THR A 238 -11.31 -18.11 -5.12
N ALA A 239 -11.29 -19.42 -5.40
CA ALA A 239 -10.81 -19.95 -6.68
C ALA A 239 -11.55 -19.31 -7.87
N GLY A 240 -10.80 -18.76 -8.83
CA GLY A 240 -11.34 -18.02 -9.98
C GLY A 240 -11.66 -16.54 -9.73
N GLY A 241 -11.44 -16.03 -8.52
CA GLY A 241 -11.54 -14.61 -8.17
C GLY A 241 -10.25 -13.81 -8.44
N PRO A 242 -10.22 -12.50 -8.09
CA PRO A 242 -9.01 -11.68 -8.17
C PRO A 242 -7.89 -12.27 -7.30
N PRO A 243 -6.60 -11.96 -7.55
CA PRO A 243 -5.52 -12.49 -6.72
C PRO A 243 -5.69 -12.10 -5.24
N SER A 244 -5.37 -13.03 -4.34
CA SER A 244 -5.30 -12.76 -2.90
C SER A 244 -4.25 -11.69 -2.62
N GLU A 245 -4.50 -10.86 -1.61
CA GLU A 245 -3.61 -9.74 -1.28
C GLU A 245 -3.54 -9.47 0.22
N LEU A 246 -2.43 -8.90 0.66
CA LEU A 246 -2.24 -8.32 1.98
C LEU A 246 -2.32 -6.80 1.86
N LEU A 247 -3.35 -6.24 2.48
CA LEU A 247 -3.52 -4.80 2.63
C LEU A 247 -2.68 -4.33 3.81
N ILE A 248 -1.80 -3.36 3.59
CA ILE A 248 -0.93 -2.77 4.60
C ILE A 248 -1.22 -1.27 4.61
N ARG A 249 -1.77 -0.76 5.71
CA ARG A 249 -1.95 0.68 5.92
C ARG A 249 -0.89 1.17 6.90
N ILE A 250 -0.30 2.30 6.58
CA ILE A 250 0.78 2.91 7.35
C ILE A 250 0.29 4.24 7.92
N TYR A 251 0.48 4.43 9.24
CA TYR A 251 0.19 5.69 9.91
C TYR A 251 1.48 6.28 10.49
N PRO A 252 1.75 7.58 10.28
CA PRO A 252 2.85 8.26 10.93
C PRO A 252 2.66 8.24 12.46
N ASP A 253 3.70 7.90 13.19
CA ASP A 253 3.71 7.99 14.66
C ASP A 253 3.83 9.47 15.11
N ASP A 254 3.66 9.74 16.41
CA ASP A 254 3.58 11.09 16.97
C ASP A 254 4.80 11.97 16.64
N ILE A 255 6.00 11.39 16.50
CA ILE A 255 7.21 12.13 16.11
C ILE A 255 7.09 12.84 14.75
N HIS A 256 6.29 12.32 13.83
CA HIS A 256 6.08 12.94 12.51
C HIS A 256 5.11 14.12 12.54
N LYS A 257 4.25 14.22 13.57
CA LYS A 257 3.11 15.15 13.58
C LYS A 257 3.55 16.58 13.91
N ASP A 258 3.13 17.53 13.11
CA ASP A 258 3.36 18.96 13.27
C ASP A 258 2.02 19.71 13.23
N ALA A 259 1.55 20.07 14.42
CA ALA A 259 0.40 20.94 14.64
C ALA A 259 0.82 22.34 15.13
N HIS A 260 2.11 22.70 14.98
CA HIS A 260 2.64 23.94 15.54
C HIS A 260 2.26 25.16 14.70
N GLU A 261 1.71 26.17 15.37
CA GLU A 261 1.23 27.41 14.76
C GLU A 261 2.26 28.53 14.97
N THR A 262 3.08 28.84 13.96
CA THR A 262 4.18 29.81 14.14
C THR A 262 3.71 31.27 14.20
N ALA A 263 2.54 31.59 13.65
CA ALA A 263 1.93 32.90 13.80
C ALA A 263 1.35 33.10 15.21
N LEU A 264 1.35 34.34 15.69
CA LEU A 264 0.77 34.71 16.98
C LEU A 264 -0.64 35.27 16.81
N THR A 265 -1.55 34.96 17.74
CA THR A 265 -2.81 35.70 17.85
C THR A 265 -2.57 37.08 18.45
N THR A 266 -3.52 37.99 18.29
CA THR A 266 -3.46 39.33 18.92
C THR A 266 -3.37 39.24 20.45
N GLU A 267 -4.00 38.24 21.07
CA GLU A 267 -3.88 38.01 22.51
C GLU A 267 -2.52 37.45 22.91
N GLU A 268 -1.97 36.50 22.15
CA GLU A 268 -0.64 35.95 22.36
C GLU A 268 0.43 37.05 22.28
N ASP A 269 0.34 37.93 21.28
CA ASP A 269 1.24 39.08 21.14
C ASP A 269 1.12 40.05 22.32
N ARG A 270 -0.11 40.44 22.70
CA ARG A 270 -0.36 41.36 23.83
C ARG A 270 0.21 40.82 25.14
N TRP A 271 -0.12 39.58 25.50
CA TRP A 271 0.31 38.96 26.76
C TRP A 271 1.79 38.58 26.74
N GLY A 272 2.34 38.23 25.57
CA GLY A 272 3.78 37.99 25.41
C GLY A 272 4.62 39.25 25.61
N ARG A 273 4.18 40.40 25.06
CA ARG A 273 4.81 41.70 25.33
C ARG A 273 4.68 42.11 26.79
N HIS A 274 3.52 41.86 27.40
CA HIS A 274 3.33 42.10 28.84
C HIS A 274 4.32 41.26 29.68
N PHE A 275 4.43 39.96 29.42
CA PHE A 275 5.39 39.08 30.08
C PHE A 275 6.82 39.64 30.01
N TRP A 276 7.24 40.10 28.83
CA TRP A 276 8.57 40.65 28.66
C TRP A 276 8.77 42.00 29.33
N ARG A 277 7.75 42.87 29.42
CA ARG A 277 7.82 44.13 30.19
C ARG A 277 7.96 43.86 31.68
N GLU A 278 7.20 42.92 32.24
CA GLU A 278 7.33 42.53 33.65
C GLU A 278 8.69 41.90 33.94
N THR A 279 9.15 41.03 33.03
CA THR A 279 10.52 40.51 33.08
C THR A 279 11.53 41.68 33.01
N TRP A 280 11.35 42.64 32.10
CA TRP A 280 12.25 43.80 31.97
C TRP A 280 12.36 44.57 33.28
N ARG A 281 11.22 44.84 33.94
CA ARG A 281 11.12 45.52 35.24
C ARG A 281 11.77 44.74 36.38
N ALA A 282 11.78 43.41 36.33
CA ALA A 282 12.44 42.57 37.33
C ALA A 282 13.98 42.71 37.35
N GLY A 283 14.56 43.28 36.29
CA GLY A 283 16.00 43.55 36.20
C GLY A 283 16.88 42.30 36.00
N THR A 284 18.21 42.48 35.99
CA THR A 284 19.19 41.43 35.62
C THR A 284 20.00 40.87 36.80
N ALA A 285 19.53 41.07 38.04
CA ALA A 285 20.20 40.60 39.26
C ALA A 285 20.75 39.15 39.12
N PRO A 286 22.04 38.91 39.39
CA PRO A 286 22.66 37.60 39.18
C PRO A 286 22.14 36.55 40.16
N VAL A 287 22.19 35.28 39.75
CA VAL A 287 21.81 34.14 40.61
C VAL A 287 22.65 34.15 41.90
N GLY A 288 21.99 34.06 43.06
CA GLY A 288 22.64 34.13 44.37
C GLY A 288 22.91 35.55 44.90
N GLY A 289 22.61 36.59 44.12
CA GLY A 289 22.66 37.98 44.59
C GLY A 289 21.46 38.38 45.48
N PRO A 290 21.56 39.48 46.25
CA PRO A 290 20.52 39.89 47.21
C PRO A 290 19.17 40.23 46.56
N ALA A 291 19.16 40.68 45.30
CA ALA A 291 17.93 40.99 44.55
C ALA A 291 17.41 39.82 43.69
N TYR A 292 18.06 38.65 43.72
CA TYR A 292 17.68 37.50 42.89
C TYR A 292 16.29 36.95 43.23
N GLY A 293 15.96 36.82 44.52
CA GLY A 293 14.66 36.31 44.96
C GLY A 293 13.50 37.15 44.43
N ALA A 294 13.55 38.47 44.65
CA ALA A 294 12.54 39.40 44.14
C ALA A 294 12.44 39.39 42.61
N ARG A 295 13.58 39.33 41.90
CA ARG A 295 13.60 39.18 40.45
C ARG A 295 12.87 37.90 40.02
N ARG A 296 13.22 36.76 40.63
CA ARG A 296 12.66 35.45 40.32
C ARG A 296 11.15 35.42 40.56
N ASP A 297 10.70 35.95 41.69
CA ASP A 297 9.29 35.99 42.07
C ASP A 297 8.44 36.82 41.09
N GLN A 298 8.98 37.94 40.58
CA GLN A 298 8.31 38.74 39.55
C GLN A 298 8.31 38.03 38.19
N GLU A 299 9.44 37.45 37.77
CA GLU A 299 9.55 36.73 36.50
C GLU A 299 8.61 35.51 36.46
N ILE A 300 8.51 34.75 37.56
CA ILE A 300 7.63 33.58 37.65
C ILE A 300 6.15 33.99 37.74
N ALA A 301 5.82 35.10 38.39
CA ALA A 301 4.46 35.64 38.39
C ALA A 301 4.01 36.03 36.97
N ALA A 302 4.87 36.71 36.21
CA ALA A 302 4.61 37.03 34.81
C ALA A 302 4.48 35.77 33.95
N TRP A 303 5.34 34.77 34.17
CA TRP A 303 5.26 33.48 33.48
C TRP A 303 3.95 32.75 33.76
N ARG A 304 3.51 32.68 35.02
CA ARG A 304 2.24 32.08 35.42
C ARG A 304 1.06 32.72 34.68
N GLN A 305 1.05 34.04 34.54
CA GLN A 305 -0.01 34.73 33.79
C GLN A 305 -0.04 34.29 32.32
N LEU A 306 1.12 34.17 31.67
CA LEU A 306 1.19 33.74 30.26
C LEU A 306 0.83 32.26 30.10
N ALA A 307 1.38 31.39 30.95
CA ALA A 307 1.21 29.95 30.90
C ALA A 307 -0.21 29.49 31.29
N THR A 308 -0.89 30.17 32.23
CA THR A 308 -2.30 29.89 32.56
C THR A 308 -3.22 30.10 31.36
N ARG A 309 -2.92 31.07 30.48
CA ARG A 309 -3.77 31.43 29.33
C ARG A 309 -3.58 30.51 28.14
N PHE A 310 -2.33 30.18 27.81
CA PHE A 310 -2.00 29.49 26.57
C PHE A 310 -1.42 28.08 26.78
N GLY A 311 -1.16 27.70 28.03
CA GLY A 311 -0.39 26.51 28.39
C GLY A 311 1.12 26.76 28.34
N ALA A 312 1.89 26.02 29.13
CA ALA A 312 3.33 26.22 29.29
C ALA A 312 4.12 26.10 27.97
N ALA A 313 3.79 25.10 27.13
CA ALA A 313 4.48 24.88 25.86
C ALA A 313 4.27 26.04 24.86
N ARG A 314 3.04 26.56 24.76
CA ARG A 314 2.74 27.70 23.90
C ARG A 314 3.30 29.01 24.47
N ALA A 315 3.24 29.20 25.79
CA ALA A 315 3.86 30.34 26.47
C ALA A 315 5.38 30.40 26.21
N ALA A 316 6.06 29.26 26.21
CA ALA A 316 7.48 29.16 25.85
C ALA A 316 7.76 29.64 24.43
N TYR A 317 6.89 29.29 23.48
CA TYR A 317 7.00 29.77 22.10
C TYR A 317 6.81 31.29 22.01
N VAL A 318 5.73 31.81 22.60
CA VAL A 318 5.42 33.24 22.60
C VAL A 318 6.57 34.04 23.22
N ALA A 319 7.07 33.60 24.38
CA ALA A 319 8.21 34.22 25.04
C ALA A 319 9.48 34.16 24.18
N ALA A 320 9.79 33.01 23.56
CA ALA A 320 10.95 32.88 22.69
C ALA A 320 10.85 33.79 21.46
N ARG A 321 9.68 33.82 20.79
CA ARG A 321 9.44 34.60 19.58
C ARG A 321 9.48 36.11 19.82
N LEU A 322 9.04 36.57 21.00
CA LEU A 322 9.02 37.97 21.39
C LEU A 322 10.22 38.38 22.26
N THR A 323 11.33 37.64 22.22
CA THR A 323 12.55 38.00 22.95
C THR A 323 13.01 39.40 22.52
N PRO A 324 13.14 40.37 23.45
CA PRO A 324 13.58 41.72 23.12
C PRO A 324 14.98 41.74 22.52
N THR A 325 15.17 42.58 21.52
CA THR A 325 16.42 42.71 20.75
C THR A 325 17.47 43.56 21.46
N ASN A 326 17.03 44.48 22.32
CA ASN A 326 17.87 45.41 23.08
C ASN A 326 18.26 44.87 24.47
N GLY A 327 18.46 43.55 24.62
CA GLY A 327 18.71 42.87 25.89
C GLY A 327 19.68 43.56 26.89
N PRO A 328 20.83 44.13 26.44
CA PRO A 328 21.75 44.85 27.31
C PRO A 328 21.19 46.13 27.97
N ALA A 329 20.10 46.70 27.45
CA ALA A 329 19.45 47.89 28.01
C ALA A 329 18.53 47.59 29.20
N ARG A 330 18.39 46.30 29.59
CA ARG A 330 17.56 45.89 30.73
C ARG A 330 18.17 46.39 32.05
N PRO A 331 17.37 46.95 32.98
CA PRO A 331 17.89 47.49 34.23
C PRO A 331 18.61 46.43 35.09
N ALA A 332 19.63 46.85 35.84
CA ALA A 332 20.38 45.97 36.73
C ALA A 332 19.57 45.56 37.98
N SER A 333 18.82 46.52 38.54
CA SER A 333 17.96 46.35 39.71
C SER A 333 16.48 46.35 39.33
N PRO A 334 15.61 45.72 40.12
CA PRO A 334 14.17 45.80 39.92
C PRO A 334 13.68 47.24 39.93
N ALA A 335 12.92 47.66 38.92
CA ALA A 335 12.43 49.03 38.77
C ALA A 335 11.07 49.27 39.46
N GLY A 336 10.36 48.20 39.85
CA GLY A 336 8.97 48.29 40.33
C GLY A 336 8.07 49.03 39.32
N ASP A 337 7.22 49.92 39.82
CA ASP A 337 6.32 50.75 39.01
C ASP A 337 6.99 52.03 38.47
N SER A 338 8.27 52.25 38.76
CA SER A 338 8.99 53.43 38.26
C SER A 338 9.10 53.42 36.73
N PRO A 339 9.17 54.58 36.06
CA PRO A 339 9.43 54.65 34.63
C PRO A 339 10.73 53.93 34.27
N LEU A 340 10.70 53.10 33.22
CA LEU A 340 11.90 52.42 32.72
C LEU A 340 12.77 53.40 31.94
N ALA A 341 14.08 53.35 32.14
CA ALA A 341 15.03 54.15 31.37
C ALA A 341 15.07 53.75 29.88
N ALA A 342 14.83 52.47 29.60
CA ALA A 342 14.66 51.93 28.25
C ALA A 342 13.59 50.83 28.28
N GLU A 343 12.61 50.92 27.39
CA GLU A 343 11.59 49.89 27.18
C GLU A 343 12.15 48.72 26.33
N PRO A 344 11.60 47.49 26.45
CA PRO A 344 12.01 46.37 25.62
C PRO A 344 11.63 46.58 24.14
N ASP A 345 12.62 46.47 23.25
CA ASP A 345 12.43 46.56 21.80
C ASP A 345 12.11 45.18 21.23
N PHE A 346 10.86 45.00 20.84
CA PHE A 346 10.37 43.72 20.32
C PHE A 346 10.69 43.53 18.83
N PRO A 347 10.92 42.28 18.39
CA PRO A 347 11.13 42.00 16.97
C PRO A 347 9.90 42.41 16.13
N GLY A 348 10.16 43.08 15.01
CA GLY A 348 9.15 43.41 14.00
C GLY A 348 8.80 42.20 13.11
N GLY A 349 7.69 42.30 12.36
CA GLY A 349 7.34 41.31 11.35
C GLY A 349 6.91 39.93 11.89
N VAL A 350 6.38 39.87 13.12
CA VAL A 350 5.80 38.63 13.66
C VAL A 350 4.46 38.36 12.95
N PRO A 351 4.31 37.23 12.23
CA PRO A 351 3.06 36.92 11.54
C PRO A 351 1.89 36.82 12.52
N ASN A 352 0.73 37.38 12.15
CA ASN A 352 -0.49 37.31 12.94
C ASN A 352 -1.46 36.26 12.36
N ARG A 353 -2.22 35.59 13.23
CA ARG A 353 -3.30 34.68 12.85
C ARG A 353 -4.62 35.03 13.56
N ALA A 354 -5.73 34.79 12.86
CA ALA A 354 -7.07 35.14 13.33
C ALA A 354 -7.58 34.30 14.50
N SER A 355 -7.12 33.04 14.64
CA SER A 355 -7.61 32.10 15.64
C SER A 355 -6.49 31.23 16.20
N SER A 356 -6.81 30.46 17.25
CA SER A 356 -5.90 29.49 17.87
C SER A 356 -5.66 28.23 17.02
N TRP A 357 -6.40 28.04 15.93
CA TRP A 357 -6.26 26.91 15.02
C TRP A 357 -6.64 27.35 13.59
N THR A 358 -5.64 27.36 12.70
CA THR A 358 -5.75 27.90 11.33
C THR A 358 -5.28 26.93 10.24
N ARG A 359 -4.69 25.80 10.61
CA ARG A 359 -4.24 24.75 9.67
C ARG A 359 -4.42 23.35 10.24
N ALA A 360 -4.53 22.38 9.35
CA ALA A 360 -4.46 20.96 9.74
C ALA A 360 -3.11 20.62 10.41
N ALA A 361 -3.16 19.63 11.31
CA ALA A 361 -1.95 18.95 11.75
C ALA A 361 -1.41 18.10 10.60
N VAL A 362 -0.10 18.13 10.36
CA VAL A 362 0.50 17.43 9.23
C VAL A 362 1.62 16.50 9.67
N ALA A 363 1.81 15.37 8.99
CA ALA A 363 2.99 14.54 9.11
C ALA A 363 4.10 15.08 8.21
N ARG A 364 5.31 15.19 8.76
CA ARG A 364 6.53 15.61 8.07
C ARG A 364 7.64 14.58 8.27
N ALA A 365 8.78 14.77 7.60
CA ALA A 365 9.90 13.83 7.61
C ALA A 365 9.51 12.38 7.26
N LEU A 366 8.49 12.22 6.42
CA LEU A 366 8.13 10.91 5.88
C LEU A 366 9.16 10.50 4.81
N PRO A 367 9.37 9.18 4.62
CA PRO A 367 10.12 8.70 3.48
C PRO A 367 9.38 9.02 2.18
N GLU A 368 10.08 8.95 1.05
CA GLU A 368 9.48 9.26 -0.25
C GLU A 368 8.68 8.09 -0.78
N ARG A 369 9.08 6.87 -0.40
CA ARG A 369 8.39 5.61 -0.67
C ARG A 369 8.66 4.63 0.46
N LEU A 370 7.73 3.69 0.61
CA LEU A 370 7.85 2.59 1.57
C LEU A 370 8.01 1.26 0.83
N LEU A 371 8.93 0.43 1.29
CA LEU A 371 9.08 -0.97 0.90
C LEU A 371 8.44 -1.84 1.97
N ALA A 372 7.51 -2.68 1.58
CA ALA A 372 6.99 -3.75 2.42
C ALA A 372 7.64 -5.08 2.02
N THR A 373 8.20 -5.78 3.00
CA THR A 373 8.83 -7.10 2.82
C THR A 373 8.24 -8.10 3.81
N GLY A 374 7.55 -9.11 3.27
CA GLY A 374 7.14 -10.31 3.99
C GLY A 374 8.23 -11.38 3.92
N SER A 375 8.49 -12.04 5.05
CA SER A 375 9.51 -13.09 5.16
C SER A 375 9.03 -14.28 5.97
N ARG A 376 9.46 -15.48 5.59
CA ARG A 376 9.38 -16.72 6.38
C ARG A 376 10.79 -17.28 6.59
N ALA A 377 11.03 -17.85 7.76
CA ALA A 377 12.34 -18.42 8.13
C ALA A 377 13.54 -17.47 7.90
N GLY A 378 13.32 -16.15 7.91
CA GLY A 378 14.35 -15.12 7.72
C GLY A 378 14.72 -14.82 6.27
N ALA A 379 14.15 -15.50 5.28
CA ALA A 379 14.33 -15.16 3.86
C ALA A 379 13.21 -14.21 3.40
N PRO A 380 13.53 -13.14 2.63
CA PRO A 380 12.49 -12.30 2.04
C PRO A 380 11.76 -13.10 0.95
N ASP A 381 10.47 -13.34 1.17
CA ASP A 381 9.64 -14.13 0.26
C ASP A 381 8.91 -13.25 -0.74
N ASN A 382 8.42 -12.10 -0.27
CA ASN A 382 7.60 -11.20 -1.08
C ASN A 382 7.90 -9.75 -0.69
N SER A 383 8.28 -8.94 -1.66
CA SER A 383 8.63 -7.53 -1.45
C SER A 383 7.94 -6.66 -2.49
N ILE A 384 7.33 -5.56 -2.03
CA ILE A 384 6.64 -4.62 -2.91
C ILE A 384 6.85 -3.19 -2.44
N TRP A 385 7.06 -2.30 -3.41
CA TRP A 385 7.11 -0.87 -3.17
C TRP A 385 5.72 -0.25 -3.16
N GLY A 386 5.49 0.65 -2.23
CA GLY A 386 4.35 1.56 -2.25
C GLY A 386 4.53 2.70 -3.25
N GLU A 387 3.48 3.51 -3.34
CA GLU A 387 3.46 4.75 -4.12
C GLU A 387 4.31 5.86 -3.50
N LEU A 388 4.51 6.94 -4.26
CA LEU A 388 5.18 8.15 -3.78
C LEU A 388 4.37 8.84 -2.69
N ILE A 389 5.06 9.21 -1.61
CA ILE A 389 4.50 9.91 -0.46
C ILE A 389 4.76 11.42 -0.61
N PRO A 390 3.72 12.28 -0.53
CA PRO A 390 3.92 13.72 -0.45
C PRO A 390 4.83 14.10 0.73
N ALA A 391 5.62 15.15 0.57
CA ALA A 391 6.55 15.62 1.61
C ALA A 391 5.83 15.98 2.93
N VAL A 392 4.58 16.39 2.84
CA VAL A 392 3.70 16.74 3.95
C VAL A 392 2.34 16.08 3.72
N VAL A 393 1.84 15.36 4.73
CA VAL A 393 0.55 14.65 4.66
C VAL A 393 -0.36 15.13 5.78
N ALA A 394 -1.58 15.57 5.48
CA ALA A 394 -2.51 16.00 6.54
C ALA A 394 -2.91 14.80 7.43
N THR A 395 -2.92 15.00 8.75
CA THR A 395 -3.22 13.97 9.76
C THR A 395 -4.38 14.37 10.68
N GLY A 396 -5.04 15.48 10.36
CA GLY A 396 -6.18 16.00 11.09
C GLY A 396 -7.01 16.93 10.20
N PRO A 397 -8.18 17.35 10.69
CA PRO A 397 -9.07 18.24 9.95
C PRO A 397 -8.40 19.59 9.65
N ASP A 398 -8.75 20.19 8.52
CA ASP A 398 -8.37 21.56 8.19
C ASP A 398 -9.51 22.51 8.56
N PRO A 399 -9.31 23.45 9.51
CA PRO A 399 -10.36 24.41 9.89
C PRO A 399 -10.69 25.41 8.77
N ALA A 400 -9.82 25.55 7.76
CA ALA A 400 -10.04 26.41 6.60
C ALA A 400 -10.75 25.70 5.44
N ALA A 401 -10.86 24.36 5.48
CA ALA A 401 -11.53 23.62 4.42
C ALA A 401 -13.05 23.81 4.46
N ALA A 402 -13.65 23.96 3.28
CA ALA A 402 -15.10 24.04 3.16
C ALA A 402 -15.75 22.73 3.63
N ALA A 403 -16.86 22.85 4.37
CA ALA A 403 -17.63 21.68 4.78
C ALA A 403 -18.05 20.85 3.54
N PRO A 404 -17.86 19.52 3.53
CA PRO A 404 -18.23 18.70 2.38
C PRO A 404 -19.74 18.80 2.10
N ALA A 405 -20.10 18.76 0.80
CA ALA A 405 -21.50 18.73 0.40
C ALA A 405 -22.20 17.48 0.94
N ALA A 406 -23.39 17.66 1.53
CA ALA A 406 -24.19 16.56 2.07
C ALA A 406 -24.40 15.47 1.00
N GLY A 407 -23.99 14.23 1.29
CA GLY A 407 -24.20 13.07 0.41
C GLY A 407 -22.99 12.60 -0.41
N THR A 408 -21.79 13.17 -0.23
CA THR A 408 -20.57 12.77 -1.00
C THR A 408 -19.63 11.79 -0.28
N ALA A 409 -20.06 11.14 0.79
CA ALA A 409 -19.28 10.11 1.50
C ALA A 409 -20.14 8.91 1.89
N LEU A 410 -19.48 7.79 2.20
CA LEU A 410 -20.03 6.64 2.94
C LEU A 410 -20.92 7.13 4.12
N PRO A 411 -21.82 6.30 4.68
CA PRO A 411 -22.89 6.75 5.61
C PRO A 411 -22.48 7.48 6.91
N GLN A 412 -21.22 7.88 7.12
CA GLN A 412 -20.71 8.47 8.36
C GLN A 412 -19.67 9.57 8.11
N VAL A 413 -19.91 10.74 8.72
CA VAL A 413 -19.04 11.92 8.90
C VAL A 413 -18.43 12.52 7.62
N PRO A 414 -18.69 13.80 7.31
CA PRO A 414 -17.97 14.53 6.27
C PRO A 414 -16.47 14.57 6.63
N VAL A 415 -15.63 13.86 5.86
CA VAL A 415 -14.18 13.83 6.05
C VAL A 415 -13.53 14.84 5.11
N ASP A 416 -12.66 15.69 5.65
CA ASP A 416 -11.87 16.64 4.87
C ASP A 416 -11.04 15.90 3.78
N PRO A 417 -10.94 16.42 2.54
CA PRO A 417 -10.20 15.76 1.46
C PRO A 417 -8.75 15.43 1.81
N GLY A 418 -8.07 16.28 2.59
CA GLY A 418 -6.68 16.09 2.98
C GLY A 418 -6.47 14.93 3.95
N MET A 419 -7.46 14.60 4.78
CA MET A 419 -7.40 13.48 5.73
C MET A 419 -8.15 12.21 5.24
N ARG A 420 -8.72 12.24 4.03
CA ARG A 420 -9.50 11.12 3.48
C ARG A 420 -8.73 9.79 3.43
N TRP A 421 -7.41 9.85 3.20
CA TRP A 421 -6.53 8.68 3.22
C TRP A 421 -6.55 7.91 4.55
N MET A 422 -6.88 8.56 5.67
CA MET A 422 -6.93 7.91 6.98
C MET A 422 -8.08 6.90 7.08
N VAL A 423 -9.14 7.09 6.29
CA VAL A 423 -10.34 6.23 6.31
C VAL A 423 -10.47 5.41 5.02
N ASP A 424 -10.18 6.00 3.86
CA ASP A 424 -10.28 5.39 2.54
C ASP A 424 -8.95 4.74 2.12
N PHE A 425 -8.95 3.42 1.92
CA PHE A 425 -7.72 2.68 1.59
C PHE A 425 -7.21 2.99 0.19
N VAL A 426 -8.10 3.25 -0.78
CA VAL A 426 -7.68 3.59 -2.15
C VAL A 426 -6.95 4.93 -2.13
N GLU A 427 -7.43 5.87 -1.33
CA GLU A 427 -6.76 7.16 -1.16
C GLU A 427 -5.41 7.00 -0.40
N ALA A 428 -5.34 6.12 0.60
CA ALA A 428 -4.07 5.78 1.26
C ALA A 428 -3.03 5.23 0.27
N GLU A 429 -3.43 4.31 -0.62
CA GLU A 429 -2.57 3.81 -1.69
C GLU A 429 -2.10 4.92 -2.61
N ARG A 430 -3.01 5.79 -3.04
CA ARG A 430 -2.71 6.91 -3.96
C ARG A 430 -1.64 7.86 -3.39
N ILE A 431 -1.62 8.08 -2.08
CA ILE A 431 -0.63 8.95 -1.43
C ILE A 431 0.55 8.20 -0.79
N GLY A 432 0.71 6.90 -1.07
CA GLY A 432 1.83 6.09 -0.57
C GLY A 432 1.73 5.65 0.89
N MET A 433 0.61 5.95 1.57
CA MET A 433 0.33 5.52 2.95
C MET A 433 -0.42 4.18 3.04
N GLY A 434 -0.70 3.56 1.90
CA GLY A 434 -1.27 2.23 1.75
C GLY A 434 -0.48 1.41 0.73
N ILE A 435 -0.32 0.11 1.00
CA ILE A 435 0.34 -0.84 0.12
C ILE A 435 -0.55 -2.08 0.00
N ARG A 436 -0.88 -2.45 -1.24
CA ARG A 436 -1.48 -3.75 -1.56
C ARG A 436 -0.40 -4.67 -2.07
N MET A 437 -0.05 -5.67 -1.24
CA MET A 437 0.92 -6.69 -1.58
C MET A 437 0.18 -7.90 -2.18
N PRO A 438 0.36 -8.21 -3.47
CA PRO A 438 -0.18 -9.44 -4.07
C PRO A 438 0.43 -10.65 -3.38
N LEU A 439 -0.41 -11.64 -3.05
CA LEU A 439 0.01 -12.87 -2.38
C LEU A 439 0.06 -14.01 -3.40
N THR A 440 1.11 -14.83 -3.31
CA THR A 440 1.12 -16.13 -3.99
C THR A 440 0.13 -17.08 -3.30
N ALA A 441 -0.19 -18.21 -3.97
CA ALA A 441 -1.03 -19.24 -3.35
C ALA A 441 -0.43 -19.78 -2.04
N ASP A 442 0.89 -19.90 -1.95
CA ASP A 442 1.59 -20.31 -0.73
C ASP A 442 1.49 -19.24 0.36
N ASP A 443 1.70 -17.96 0.01
CA ASP A 443 1.58 -16.84 0.95
C ASP A 443 0.17 -16.72 1.55
N ALA A 444 -0.85 -16.94 0.72
CA ALA A 444 -2.25 -16.87 1.15
C ALA A 444 -2.61 -17.94 2.20
N VAL A 445 -1.94 -19.09 2.17
CA VAL A 445 -2.17 -20.20 3.10
C VAL A 445 -1.29 -20.09 4.34
N ARG A 446 0.00 -19.79 4.15
CA ARG A 446 1.01 -19.87 5.22
C ARG A 446 1.27 -18.53 5.92
N GLY A 447 0.91 -17.41 5.30
CA GLY A 447 1.21 -16.07 5.80
C GLY A 447 2.71 -15.78 5.87
N PHE A 448 3.09 -14.88 6.76
CA PHE A 448 4.49 -14.45 6.98
C PHE A 448 4.83 -14.50 8.47
N ASP A 449 6.07 -14.90 8.80
CA ASP A 449 6.57 -14.86 10.19
C ASP A 449 6.91 -13.43 10.62
N ARG A 450 7.28 -12.60 9.64
CA ARG A 450 7.66 -11.20 9.85
C ARG A 450 7.33 -10.34 8.63
N LEU A 451 6.70 -9.20 8.89
CA LEU A 451 6.51 -8.11 7.94
C LEU A 451 7.36 -6.91 8.37
N VAL A 452 8.18 -6.39 7.45
CA VAL A 452 8.96 -5.16 7.66
C VAL A 452 8.51 -4.12 6.65
N VAL A 453 8.20 -2.92 7.14
CA VAL A 453 7.90 -1.77 6.30
C VAL A 453 8.94 -0.69 6.61
N VAL A 454 9.69 -0.28 5.59
CA VAL A 454 10.79 0.68 5.74
C VAL A 454 10.82 1.62 4.54
N GLY A 455 11.20 2.88 4.77
CA GLY A 455 11.40 3.84 3.71
C GLY A 455 12.52 4.81 4.06
N VAL A 456 13.01 5.50 3.04
CA VAL A 456 14.07 6.50 3.13
C VAL A 456 13.74 7.68 2.23
N ARG A 457 14.39 8.81 2.47
CA ARG A 457 14.33 9.99 1.59
C ARG A 457 15.60 9.98 0.73
N GLY A 458 15.41 9.87 -0.58
CA GLY A 458 16.50 9.75 -1.56
C GLY A 458 16.68 10.99 -2.44
N ALA A 459 15.72 11.91 -2.49
CA ALA A 459 15.79 13.09 -3.35
C ALA A 459 16.80 14.14 -2.85
N SER A 460 17.06 14.17 -1.54
CA SER A 460 18.13 14.98 -0.94
C SER A 460 19.08 14.10 -0.14
N ASN A 461 20.36 14.16 -0.50
CA ASN A 461 21.46 13.49 0.17
C ASN A 461 22.29 14.43 1.04
N ASP A 462 21.79 15.64 1.33
CA ASP A 462 22.44 16.57 2.24
C ASP A 462 22.05 16.25 3.71
N PRO A 463 22.99 15.81 4.56
CA PRO A 463 22.72 15.55 5.97
C PRO A 463 22.24 16.80 6.73
N ALA A 464 22.64 18.00 6.29
CA ALA A 464 22.24 19.25 6.91
C ALA A 464 20.74 19.50 6.75
N GLU A 465 20.15 19.15 5.59
CA GLU A 465 18.71 19.26 5.36
C GLU A 465 17.91 18.28 6.23
N GLY A 466 18.39 17.03 6.34
CA GLY A 466 17.78 16.03 7.23
C GLY A 466 17.80 16.44 8.70
N ALA A 467 18.95 16.95 9.16
CA ALA A 467 19.09 17.49 10.51
C ALA A 467 18.20 18.72 10.73
N ALA A 468 18.11 19.63 9.76
CA ALA A 468 17.25 20.81 9.84
C ALA A 468 15.75 20.47 9.91
N GLU A 469 15.30 19.45 9.19
CA GLU A 469 13.92 18.97 9.24
C GLU A 469 13.60 18.33 10.59
N LEU A 470 14.47 17.45 11.09
CA LEU A 470 14.31 16.84 12.41
C LEU A 470 14.33 17.90 13.53
N ARG A 471 15.21 18.89 13.42
CA ARG A 471 15.28 20.04 14.31
C ARG A 471 13.98 20.83 14.33
N ALA A 472 13.41 21.13 13.15
CA ALA A 472 12.13 21.80 13.04
C ALA A 472 10.98 21.00 13.68
N LEU A 473 10.96 19.68 13.49
CA LEU A 473 10.00 18.78 14.15
C LEU A 473 10.13 18.78 15.67
N LEU A 474 11.35 18.67 16.21
CA LEU A 474 11.57 18.72 17.65
C LEU A 474 11.17 20.07 18.26
N ALA A 475 11.43 21.17 17.55
CA ALA A 475 10.98 22.50 17.96
C ALA A 475 9.44 22.59 17.97
N ALA A 476 8.77 22.09 16.92
CA ALA A 476 7.32 22.03 16.85
C ALA A 476 6.72 21.24 18.03
N HIS A 477 7.30 20.07 18.34
CA HIS A 477 6.89 19.25 19.47
C HIS A 477 7.10 19.94 20.81
N ARG A 478 8.26 20.54 21.03
CA ARG A 478 8.55 21.31 22.27
C ARG A 478 7.49 22.37 22.55
N PHE A 479 7.00 23.05 21.51
CA PHE A 479 6.05 24.14 21.62
C PHE A 479 4.56 23.75 21.48
N THR A 480 4.25 22.45 21.36
CA THR A 480 2.88 21.94 21.26
C THR A 480 2.59 20.94 22.37
N TRP A 481 3.04 19.69 22.20
CA TRP A 481 2.75 18.57 23.11
C TRP A 481 3.86 18.32 24.14
N GLY A 482 5.04 18.92 23.94
CA GLY A 482 6.25 18.76 24.72
C GLY A 482 7.21 17.70 24.15
N ALA A 483 8.50 17.95 24.32
CA ALA A 483 9.58 17.01 24.01
C ALA A 483 10.58 16.98 25.18
N ALA A 484 11.04 15.79 25.56
CA ALA A 484 11.88 15.58 26.73
C ALA A 484 12.74 14.32 26.60
N PHE A 485 13.90 14.28 27.23
CA PHE A 485 14.57 13.00 27.48
C PHE A 485 13.86 12.26 28.62
N VAL A 486 13.88 10.93 28.59
CA VAL A 486 13.25 10.10 29.62
C VAL A 486 14.32 9.58 30.58
N PRO A 487 14.35 10.06 31.83
CA PRO A 487 15.19 9.47 32.87
C PRO A 487 14.91 7.98 33.06
N LEU A 488 15.97 7.23 33.37
CA LEU A 488 15.88 5.80 33.57
C LEU A 488 15.08 5.44 34.81
N GLY A 489 14.17 4.47 34.68
CA GLY A 489 13.37 3.94 35.81
C GLY A 489 12.07 4.69 36.08
N ILE A 490 11.75 5.73 35.30
CA ILE A 490 10.48 6.43 35.41
C ILE A 490 9.33 5.54 34.92
N PRO A 491 8.23 5.40 35.69
CA PRO A 491 7.03 4.70 35.23
C PRO A 491 6.40 5.40 34.03
N THR A 492 5.96 4.62 33.05
CA THR A 492 5.24 5.11 31.87
C THR A 492 3.72 5.14 32.07
N ASN A 493 3.21 4.44 33.08
CA ASN A 493 1.80 4.34 33.42
C ASN A 493 1.60 4.67 34.90
N ASN A 494 0.43 5.23 35.24
CA ASN A 494 0.04 5.45 36.63
C ASN A 494 -0.30 4.10 37.26
N THR A 495 0.15 3.89 38.50
CA THR A 495 -0.25 2.78 39.36
C THR A 495 -0.83 3.35 40.65
N GLU A 496 -1.46 2.51 41.49
CA GLU A 496 -1.97 2.95 42.80
C GLU A 496 -0.87 3.52 43.73
N ARG A 497 0.41 3.19 43.46
CA ARG A 497 1.54 3.55 44.34
C ARG A 497 2.44 4.64 43.77
N GLU A 498 2.48 4.79 42.46
CA GLU A 498 3.41 5.66 41.77
C GLU A 498 2.78 6.18 40.48
N ASP A 499 2.86 7.49 40.27
CA ASP A 499 2.41 8.16 39.05
C ASP A 499 3.42 7.96 37.91
N ALA A 500 2.93 8.04 36.67
CA ALA A 500 3.79 8.12 35.50
C ALA A 500 4.64 9.40 35.58
N GLY A 501 5.91 9.33 35.16
CA GLY A 501 6.76 10.53 35.12
C GLY A 501 6.42 11.50 33.99
N PHE A 502 5.39 11.21 33.19
CA PHE A 502 4.74 12.22 32.36
C PHE A 502 3.55 12.84 33.10
N TYR A 503 3.65 14.12 33.41
CA TYR A 503 2.54 14.92 33.93
C TYR A 503 2.34 16.14 33.06
N ARG A 504 1.09 16.41 32.62
CA ARG A 504 0.77 17.62 31.85
C ARG A 504 0.71 18.86 32.74
N GLU A 505 0.29 18.69 33.99
CA GLU A 505 0.14 19.81 34.91
C GLU A 505 1.50 20.19 35.51
N ASP A 506 1.78 21.48 35.55
CA ASP A 506 2.94 22.07 36.19
C ASP A 506 2.41 23.05 37.21
N ALA A 507 2.23 22.60 38.46
CA ALA A 507 1.63 23.40 39.51
C ALA A 507 2.44 24.71 39.67
N GLY A 508 1.77 25.85 39.51
CA GLY A 508 2.43 27.16 39.52
C GLY A 508 3.45 27.38 38.40
N PHE A 509 3.49 26.52 37.38
CA PHE A 509 4.37 26.59 36.22
C PHE A 509 5.87 26.68 36.54
N GLU A 510 6.30 26.16 37.70
CA GLU A 510 7.68 26.35 38.16
C GLU A 510 8.69 25.55 37.34
N ARG A 511 8.35 24.33 36.92
CA ARG A 511 9.28 23.48 36.15
C ARG A 511 9.49 24.03 34.75
N SER A 512 8.42 24.47 34.09
CA SER A 512 8.48 25.11 32.77
C SER A 512 9.19 26.46 32.83
N PHE A 513 8.95 27.25 33.87
CA PHE A 513 9.70 28.48 34.12
C PHE A 513 11.20 28.20 34.28
N ALA A 514 11.57 27.25 35.15
CA ALA A 514 12.97 26.88 35.39
C ALA A 514 13.66 26.42 34.09
N LEU A 515 12.99 25.59 33.28
CA LEU A 515 13.51 25.14 31.99
C LEU A 515 13.75 26.29 31.00
N GLU A 516 12.79 27.20 30.87
CA GLU A 516 12.82 28.25 29.84
C GLU A 516 13.63 29.49 30.25
N ARG A 517 13.75 29.76 31.56
CA ARG A 517 14.27 31.02 32.10
C ARG A 517 15.51 30.87 32.99
N GLU A 518 15.60 29.82 33.79
CA GLU A 518 16.67 29.65 34.78
C GLU A 518 17.81 28.75 34.28
N GLN A 519 17.47 27.66 33.58
CA GLN A 519 18.41 26.66 33.07
C GLN A 519 19.07 27.06 31.75
N ARG A 520 19.49 28.32 31.63
CA ARG A 520 20.26 28.80 30.47
C ARG A 520 21.73 28.40 30.65
N VAL A 521 22.02 27.11 30.51
CA VAL A 521 23.42 26.67 30.44
C VAL A 521 23.97 27.15 29.10
N ALA A 522 25.05 27.95 29.10
CA ALA A 522 25.67 28.45 27.88
C ALA A 522 26.14 27.33 26.93
N SER A 523 26.33 26.12 27.45
CA SER A 523 26.60 24.89 26.69
C SER A 523 26.27 23.64 27.52
N LEU A 524 25.57 22.65 26.95
CA LEU A 524 25.42 21.34 27.60
C LEU A 524 26.78 20.69 27.87
N ASN A 525 26.89 19.95 28.97
CA ASN A 525 28.05 19.08 29.19
C ASN A 525 28.16 18.10 28.01
N PRO A 526 29.34 17.93 27.36
CA PRO A 526 29.49 17.02 26.21
C PRO A 526 29.11 15.56 26.50
N ASN A 527 29.17 15.14 27.77
CA ASN A 527 28.81 13.80 28.24
C ASN A 527 27.39 13.73 28.81
N ALA A 528 26.59 14.80 28.71
CA ALA A 528 25.17 14.75 29.04
C ALA A 528 24.39 13.96 27.99
N ASP A 529 23.30 13.35 28.43
CA ASP A 529 22.39 12.55 27.60
C ASP A 529 21.93 13.35 26.36
N GLY A 530 21.51 14.61 26.54
CA GLY A 530 21.08 15.47 25.45
C GLY A 530 22.19 15.80 24.44
N ALA A 531 23.43 15.99 24.91
CA ALA A 531 24.56 16.23 24.01
C ALA A 531 24.94 14.99 23.18
N LEU A 532 24.79 13.79 23.76
CA LEU A 532 24.97 12.52 23.04
C LEU A 532 23.91 12.34 21.94
N ALA A 533 22.65 12.58 22.26
CA ALA A 533 21.57 12.51 21.28
C ALA A 533 21.71 13.57 20.19
N ALA A 534 22.10 14.80 20.55
CA ALA A 534 22.34 15.88 19.59
C ALA A 534 23.42 15.48 18.57
N ARG A 535 24.55 14.92 19.02
CA ARG A 535 25.60 14.43 18.12
C ARG A 535 25.12 13.29 17.22
N ALA A 536 24.39 12.33 17.77
CA ALA A 536 23.90 11.17 17.00
C ALA A 536 22.90 11.56 15.92
N LEU A 537 22.10 12.61 16.16
CA LEU A 537 21.06 13.09 15.24
C LEU A 537 21.51 14.29 14.38
N GLY A 538 22.74 14.77 14.53
CA GLY A 538 23.26 15.94 13.82
C GLY A 538 22.63 17.27 14.24
N LEU A 539 22.10 17.37 15.46
CA LEU A 539 21.38 18.55 15.96
C LEU A 539 22.30 19.53 16.72
N PRO A 540 21.99 20.84 16.74
CA PRO A 540 22.70 21.80 17.56
C PRO A 540 22.47 21.51 19.06
N PRO A 541 23.52 21.38 19.88
CA PRO A 541 23.36 21.10 21.32
C PRO A 541 22.51 22.14 22.05
N ASP A 542 22.56 23.40 21.65
CA ASP A 542 21.84 24.51 22.31
C ASP A 542 20.32 24.40 22.16
N GLU A 543 19.84 23.81 21.06
CA GLU A 543 18.41 23.58 20.87
C GLU A 543 17.93 22.39 21.70
N VAL A 544 18.74 21.34 21.77
CA VAL A 544 18.46 20.15 22.58
C VAL A 544 18.56 20.44 24.08
N ALA A 545 19.39 21.41 24.48
CA ALA A 545 19.54 21.87 25.87
C ALA A 545 18.22 22.34 26.50
N ARG A 546 17.27 22.78 25.67
CA ARG A 546 15.96 23.28 26.10
C ARG A 546 14.91 22.18 26.24
N LEU A 547 15.27 20.93 26.01
CA LEU A 547 14.42 19.79 26.31
C LEU A 547 14.58 19.39 27.78
N GLN A 548 13.48 19.02 28.42
CA GLN A 548 13.53 18.53 29.80
C GLN A 548 14.48 17.33 29.89
N HIS A 549 15.27 17.29 30.97
CA HIS A 549 16.27 16.25 31.23
C HIS A 549 17.42 16.15 30.22
N ALA A 550 17.64 17.15 29.35
CA ALA A 550 18.79 17.16 28.44
C ALA A 550 20.16 17.12 29.15
N GLY A 551 20.25 17.71 30.35
CA GLY A 551 21.41 17.61 31.24
C GLY A 551 21.55 16.25 31.97
N GLY A 552 20.77 15.25 31.59
CA GLY A 552 20.79 13.91 32.17
C GLY A 552 22.19 13.27 32.12
N ARG A 553 22.46 12.37 33.06
CA ARG A 553 23.78 11.76 33.26
C ARG A 553 23.73 10.24 33.14
N ASN A 554 22.64 9.68 32.62
CA ASN A 554 22.38 8.25 32.65
C ASN A 554 23.47 7.47 31.90
N GLN A 555 23.85 7.92 30.70
CA GLN A 555 24.88 7.24 29.89
C GLN A 555 26.27 7.34 30.51
N ARG A 556 26.57 8.48 31.14
CA ARG A 556 27.84 8.72 31.84
C ARG A 556 27.94 7.89 33.11
N ASP A 557 26.90 7.90 33.93
CA ASP A 557 26.87 7.19 35.21
C ASP A 557 26.89 5.66 34.96
N ALA A 558 26.26 5.17 33.89
CA ALA A 558 26.40 3.78 33.44
C ALA A 558 27.85 3.40 33.05
N SER A 559 28.56 4.28 32.35
CA SER A 559 29.98 4.09 32.01
C SER A 559 30.85 3.95 33.27
N TYR A 560 30.61 4.81 34.26
CA TYR A 560 31.35 4.79 35.52
C TYR A 560 31.07 3.53 36.34
N ILE A 561 29.81 3.08 36.41
CA ILE A 561 29.47 1.81 37.07
C ILE A 561 30.14 0.63 36.36
N ASN A 562 30.11 0.56 35.03
CA ASN A 562 30.80 -0.47 34.27
C ASN A 562 32.31 -0.49 34.57
N ARG A 563 32.93 0.69 34.64
CA ARG A 563 34.37 0.82 34.97
C ARG A 563 34.68 0.40 36.40
N ALA A 564 33.79 0.69 37.34
CA ALA A 564 33.93 0.34 38.76
C ALA A 564 33.73 -1.16 39.00
N LEU A 565 32.75 -1.78 38.34
CA LEU A 565 32.42 -3.20 38.49
C LEU A 565 33.31 -4.13 37.66
N TRP A 566 34.12 -3.59 36.73
CA TRP A 566 35.00 -4.37 35.86
C TRP A 566 35.80 -5.46 36.59
N PRO A 567 36.54 -5.18 37.68
CA PRO A 567 37.45 -6.17 38.29
C PRO A 567 36.73 -7.38 38.86
N VAL A 568 35.44 -7.24 39.22
CA VAL A 568 34.63 -8.29 39.86
C VAL A 568 33.60 -8.92 38.93
N THR A 569 33.48 -8.42 37.69
CA THR A 569 32.52 -8.92 36.69
C THR A 569 33.26 -9.44 35.46
N PHE A 570 33.29 -8.65 34.38
CA PHE A 570 33.85 -9.08 33.10
C PHE A 570 35.37 -9.24 33.15
N GLY A 571 36.07 -8.39 33.90
CA GLY A 571 37.52 -8.54 34.11
C GLY A 571 37.87 -9.87 34.78
N TYR A 572 37.20 -10.20 35.89
CA TYR A 572 37.36 -11.51 36.55
C TYR A 572 37.06 -12.67 35.60
N PHE A 573 35.97 -12.58 34.82
CA PHE A 573 35.59 -13.61 33.87
C PHE A 573 36.66 -13.80 32.78
N LEU A 574 37.17 -12.71 32.20
CA LEU A 574 38.26 -12.76 31.22
C LEU A 574 39.53 -13.38 31.82
N ASP A 575 39.98 -12.89 32.98
CA ASP A 575 41.25 -13.29 33.58
C ASP A 575 41.23 -14.71 34.15
N GLN A 576 40.10 -15.16 34.73
CA GLN A 576 40.02 -16.43 35.47
C GLN A 576 39.31 -17.55 34.69
N ILE A 577 38.39 -17.20 33.79
CA ILE A 577 37.55 -18.18 33.08
C ILE A 577 37.96 -18.29 31.60
N LEU A 578 38.22 -17.18 30.91
CA LEU A 578 38.51 -17.16 29.46
C LEU A 578 39.98 -16.97 29.05
N ASN A 579 40.90 -16.71 29.99
CA ASN A 579 42.30 -16.36 29.69
C ASN A 579 43.03 -17.40 28.79
N ASP A 580 42.76 -18.69 29.00
CA ASP A 580 43.34 -19.77 28.17
C ASP A 580 42.55 -20.04 26.88
N VAL A 581 41.32 -19.52 26.79
CA VAL A 581 40.38 -19.75 25.66
C VAL A 581 40.63 -18.75 24.54
N VAL A 582 40.98 -17.52 24.92
CA VAL A 582 41.34 -16.44 24.00
C VAL A 582 42.71 -15.91 24.40
N PRO A 583 43.81 -16.54 23.93
CA PRO A 583 45.16 -16.08 24.24
C PRO A 583 45.40 -14.68 23.66
N GLY A 584 46.11 -13.82 24.41
CA GLY A 584 46.50 -12.49 23.95
C GLY A 584 45.41 -11.40 24.07
N VAL A 585 44.36 -11.64 24.87
CA VAL A 585 43.35 -10.61 25.19
C VAL A 585 43.99 -9.47 25.97
N ASP A 586 44.00 -8.28 25.37
CA ASP A 586 44.33 -7.04 26.08
C ASP A 586 43.17 -6.65 27.01
N ALA A 587 43.26 -7.06 28.27
CA ALA A 587 42.25 -6.79 29.29
C ALA A 587 41.99 -5.29 29.52
N LEU A 588 42.99 -4.42 29.31
CA LEU A 588 42.81 -2.97 29.45
C LEU A 588 42.04 -2.39 28.25
N ALA A 589 42.35 -2.83 27.02
CA ALA A 589 41.58 -2.42 25.85
C ALA A 589 40.11 -2.90 25.94
N TRP A 590 39.87 -4.13 26.39
CA TRP A 590 38.51 -4.63 26.62
C TRP A 590 37.79 -3.89 27.75
N ARG A 591 38.50 -3.49 28.81
CA ARG A 591 37.94 -2.67 29.88
C ARG A 591 37.48 -1.33 29.37
N GLU A 592 38.33 -0.61 28.64
CA GLU A 592 37.98 0.69 28.09
C GLU A 592 36.82 0.54 27.09
N TYR A 593 36.85 -0.48 26.22
CA TYR A 593 35.74 -0.74 25.30
C TYR A 593 34.41 -1.01 26.03
N PHE A 594 34.41 -1.88 27.04
CA PHE A 594 33.22 -2.19 27.84
C PHE A 594 32.69 -0.97 28.59
N ALA A 595 33.58 -0.21 29.22
CA ALA A 595 33.20 1.00 29.94
C ALA A 595 32.62 2.07 29.00
N LEU A 596 33.18 2.23 27.79
CA LEU A 596 32.78 3.29 26.87
C LEU A 596 31.58 2.93 26.00
N HIS A 597 31.50 1.70 25.48
CA HIS A 597 30.55 1.33 24.41
C HIS A 597 29.45 0.35 24.82
N VAL A 598 29.65 -0.45 25.87
CA VAL A 598 28.64 -1.44 26.28
C VAL A 598 27.62 -0.79 27.21
N ARG A 599 26.36 -0.77 26.78
CA ARG A 599 25.23 -0.20 27.53
C ARG A 599 24.05 -1.16 27.51
N ALA A 600 23.68 -1.68 28.68
CA ALA A 600 22.58 -2.64 28.81
C ALA A 600 21.23 -2.08 28.34
N ARG A 601 21.05 -0.76 28.38
CA ARG A 601 19.80 -0.06 28.01
C ARG A 601 19.91 0.73 26.70
N GLY A 602 20.92 0.43 25.88
CA GLY A 602 21.24 1.16 24.66
C GLY A 602 22.20 2.34 24.88
N PRO A 603 22.99 2.72 23.85
CA PRO A 603 24.04 3.74 23.96
C PRO A 603 23.54 5.19 23.91
N LEU A 604 22.29 5.40 23.53
CA LEU A 604 21.66 6.72 23.42
C LEU A 604 20.48 6.82 24.41
N PRO A 605 20.16 8.02 24.91
CA PRO A 605 19.01 8.20 25.79
C PRO A 605 17.69 8.09 25.02
N SER A 606 16.62 7.73 25.73
CA SER A 606 15.27 7.73 25.18
C SER A 606 14.72 9.15 25.09
N LEU A 607 14.04 9.45 23.99
CA LEU A 607 13.36 10.72 23.72
C LEU A 607 11.85 10.50 23.83
N ARG A 608 11.14 11.40 24.50
CA ARG A 608 9.67 11.42 24.57
C ARG A 608 9.13 12.58 23.78
N ILE A 609 8.12 12.32 22.96
CA ILE A 609 7.29 13.31 22.28
C ILE A 609 5.87 13.17 22.82
N GLY A 610 5.32 14.23 23.43
CA GLY A 610 4.03 14.15 24.09
C GLY A 610 3.98 13.00 25.10
N ARG A 611 3.10 12.02 24.89
CA ARG A 611 2.97 10.84 25.76
C ARG A 611 3.84 9.66 25.33
N GLN A 612 4.45 9.72 24.15
CA GLN A 612 5.10 8.58 23.51
C GLN A 612 6.62 8.60 23.74
N PRO A 613 7.19 7.61 24.47
CA PRO A 613 8.63 7.43 24.55
C PRO A 613 9.16 6.66 23.33
N TYR A 614 10.31 7.08 22.84
CA TYR A 614 11.06 6.48 21.75
C TYR A 614 12.48 6.14 22.23
N GLY A 615 12.89 4.89 22.01
CA GLY A 615 14.29 4.50 22.18
C GLY A 615 15.09 4.88 20.94
N LEU A 616 16.24 5.55 21.14
CA LEU A 616 17.18 5.82 20.05
C LEU A 616 18.14 4.63 19.93
N LEU A 617 17.95 3.83 18.88
CA LEU A 617 18.68 2.58 18.69
C LEU A 617 19.54 2.67 17.42
N PRO A 618 20.87 2.68 17.55
CA PRO A 618 21.72 2.51 16.38
C PRO A 618 21.59 1.07 15.86
N VAL A 619 21.29 0.93 14.58
CA VAL A 619 21.13 -0.37 13.91
C VAL A 619 22.12 -0.46 12.77
N THR A 620 22.79 -1.60 12.65
CA THR A 620 23.71 -1.90 11.55
C THR A 620 23.63 -3.39 11.17
N SER A 621 24.03 -3.73 9.95
CA SER A 621 24.12 -5.13 9.52
C SER A 621 25.45 -5.72 10.00
N LEU A 622 25.41 -6.61 10.99
CA LEU A 622 26.61 -7.33 11.46
C LEU A 622 27.24 -8.22 10.37
N ASP A 623 26.48 -8.64 9.35
CA ASP A 623 27.02 -9.42 8.24
C ASP A 623 27.91 -8.55 7.33
N ARG A 624 27.46 -7.31 7.06
CA ARG A 624 28.19 -6.35 6.22
C ARG A 624 29.18 -5.47 7.00
N TRP A 625 29.09 -5.47 8.33
CA TRP A 625 29.93 -4.62 9.16
C TRP A 625 31.40 -5.03 9.07
N VAL A 626 32.24 -4.07 8.72
CA VAL A 626 33.69 -4.21 8.74
C VAL A 626 34.20 -3.50 9.98
N SER A 627 34.62 -4.27 10.97
CA SER A 627 35.09 -3.76 12.27
C SER A 627 36.60 -3.52 12.26
N SER A 628 37.06 -2.46 12.93
CA SER A 628 38.48 -2.32 13.32
C SER A 628 38.91 -3.31 14.40
N ARG A 629 37.95 -4.01 15.03
CA ARG A 629 38.12 -5.10 15.99
C ARG A 629 37.55 -6.39 15.39
N PRO A 630 38.31 -7.11 14.54
CA PRO A 630 37.85 -8.36 13.92
C PRO A 630 37.60 -9.46 14.97
N ASP A 631 38.36 -9.44 16.07
CA ASP A 631 38.17 -10.33 17.22
C ASP A 631 36.76 -10.23 17.84
N LEU A 632 36.15 -9.05 17.82
CA LEU A 632 34.82 -8.82 18.37
C LEU A 632 33.70 -9.18 17.38
N ILE A 633 33.87 -8.91 16.08
CA ILE A 633 32.76 -9.06 15.13
C ILE A 633 32.37 -10.53 14.93
N ASP A 634 33.34 -11.44 14.92
CA ASP A 634 33.07 -12.87 14.75
C ASP A 634 32.37 -13.45 15.98
N VAL A 635 32.77 -13.02 17.18
CA VAL A 635 32.06 -13.37 18.43
C VAL A 635 30.63 -12.83 18.43
N LEU A 636 30.41 -11.58 17.99
CA LEU A 636 29.07 -11.00 17.90
C LEU A 636 28.19 -11.74 16.89
N ARG A 637 28.75 -12.20 15.76
CA ARG A 637 28.03 -13.02 14.78
C ARG A 637 27.63 -14.37 15.36
N ALA A 638 28.52 -15.05 16.09
CA ALA A 638 28.20 -16.30 16.78
C ALA A 638 27.11 -16.10 17.85
N LEU A 639 27.25 -15.09 18.71
CA LEU A 639 26.27 -14.76 19.75
C LEU A 639 24.90 -14.39 19.18
N ARG A 640 24.85 -13.74 18.01
CA ARG A 640 23.60 -13.43 17.32
C ARG A 640 22.78 -14.68 17.01
N GLU A 641 23.40 -15.75 16.54
CA GLU A 641 22.68 -16.99 16.22
C GLU A 641 22.16 -17.68 17.49
N VAL A 642 22.93 -17.64 18.58
CA VAL A 642 22.46 -18.10 19.90
C VAL A 642 21.23 -17.30 20.35
N TRP A 643 21.30 -15.97 20.29
CA TRP A 643 20.17 -15.12 20.66
C TRP A 643 18.94 -15.36 19.78
N ARG A 644 19.12 -15.55 18.46
CA ARG A 644 18.03 -15.92 17.54
C ARG A 644 17.35 -17.22 17.95
N GLY A 645 18.12 -18.24 18.33
CA GLY A 645 17.58 -19.49 18.89
C GLY A 645 16.76 -19.27 20.17
N CYS A 646 17.19 -18.34 21.03
CA CYS A 646 16.48 -18.00 22.27
C CYS A 646 15.19 -17.17 22.04
N VAL A 647 15.00 -16.52 20.89
CA VAL A 647 13.81 -15.70 20.61
C VAL A 647 12.52 -16.51 20.74
N ALA A 648 12.53 -17.80 20.39
CA ALA A 648 11.37 -18.67 20.54
C ALA A 648 10.93 -18.84 22.01
N SER A 649 11.85 -18.66 22.96
CA SER A 649 11.59 -18.79 24.40
C SER A 649 11.15 -17.49 25.07
N VAL A 650 11.20 -16.35 24.38
CA VAL A 650 10.78 -15.06 24.94
C VAL A 650 9.26 -15.03 25.10
N ALA A 651 8.79 -14.75 26.32
CA ALA A 651 7.36 -14.56 26.58
C ALA A 651 6.81 -13.41 25.71
N ARG A 652 5.81 -13.73 24.90
CA ARG A 652 5.13 -12.81 23.99
C ARG A 652 3.70 -13.29 23.77
N ALA A 653 2.82 -12.38 23.37
CA ALA A 653 1.47 -12.74 22.96
C ALA A 653 1.49 -13.68 21.74
N GLY A 654 0.73 -14.76 21.78
CA GLY A 654 0.65 -15.76 20.70
C GLY A 654 1.86 -16.68 20.64
N ARG A 655 2.66 -16.77 21.71
CA ARG A 655 3.73 -17.76 21.85
C ARG A 655 3.16 -19.15 22.07
N SER A 656 2.10 -19.24 22.87
CA SER A 656 1.36 -20.47 23.12
C SER A 656 -0.05 -20.36 22.53
N GLY A 657 -0.76 -21.50 22.48
CA GLY A 657 -2.19 -21.51 22.16
C GLY A 657 -3.08 -20.95 23.28
N ASP A 658 -2.50 -20.59 24.43
CA ASP A 658 -3.18 -20.03 25.59
C ASP A 658 -2.80 -18.55 25.76
N GLY A 659 -3.63 -17.67 25.19
CA GLY A 659 -3.42 -16.22 25.28
C GLY A 659 -3.47 -15.67 26.71
N GLY A 660 -4.14 -16.36 27.65
CA GLY A 660 -4.21 -15.96 29.05
C GLY A 660 -2.88 -16.17 29.76
N LEU A 661 -2.26 -17.33 29.56
CA LEU A 661 -0.92 -17.63 30.08
C LEU A 661 0.13 -16.68 29.49
N ASP A 662 0.11 -16.50 28.17
CA ASP A 662 1.06 -15.61 27.47
C ASP A 662 0.96 -14.18 28.00
N LEU A 663 -0.25 -13.69 28.28
CA LEU A 663 -0.46 -12.36 28.85
C LEU A 663 0.14 -12.26 30.26
N ILE A 664 -0.10 -13.23 31.14
CA ILE A 664 0.44 -13.24 32.51
C ILE A 664 1.97 -13.28 32.47
N GLU A 665 2.56 -14.15 31.66
CA GLU A 665 4.02 -14.24 31.53
C GLU A 665 4.61 -12.94 30.97
N THR A 666 3.97 -12.33 29.97
CA THR A 666 4.42 -11.07 29.37
C THR A 666 4.30 -9.90 30.35
N LEU A 667 3.19 -9.80 31.11
CA LEU A 667 3.00 -8.78 32.14
C LEU A 667 3.94 -8.97 33.34
N GLY A 668 4.42 -10.20 33.57
CA GLY A 668 5.41 -10.52 34.59
C GLY A 668 6.86 -10.16 34.21
N LEU A 669 7.10 -9.69 32.98
CA LEU A 669 8.42 -9.25 32.55
C LEU A 669 8.73 -7.85 33.08
N GLU A 670 9.96 -7.66 33.56
CA GLU A 670 10.49 -6.35 33.89
C GLU A 670 11.51 -5.90 32.83
N ALA A 671 11.54 -4.59 32.55
CA ALA A 671 12.49 -3.99 31.61
C ALA A 671 13.94 -3.97 32.13
N VAL A 672 14.14 -4.30 33.40
CA VAL A 672 15.44 -4.44 34.05
C VAL A 672 15.48 -5.76 34.81
N SER A 673 16.68 -6.35 34.89
CA SER A 673 16.87 -7.54 35.71
C SER A 673 16.72 -7.16 37.19
N THR A 674 15.67 -7.63 37.83
CA THR A 674 15.44 -7.47 39.28
C THR A 674 15.91 -8.68 40.09
N ARG A 675 16.35 -9.73 39.41
CA ARG A 675 16.90 -10.95 40.02
C ARG A 675 18.15 -11.34 39.27
N TYR A 676 19.23 -11.55 40.02
CA TYR A 676 20.40 -12.23 39.51
C TYR A 676 20.38 -13.68 39.98
N SER A 677 20.79 -14.56 39.09
CA SER A 677 21.15 -15.93 39.43
C SER A 677 22.64 -16.07 39.19
N TRP A 678 23.31 -16.77 40.08
CA TRP A 678 24.70 -17.14 39.87
C TRP A 678 24.85 -18.66 39.87
N ARG A 679 25.96 -19.11 39.31
CA ARG A 679 26.43 -20.48 39.46
C ARG A 679 27.90 -20.42 39.81
N TRP A 680 28.31 -21.28 40.75
CA TRP A 680 29.72 -21.43 41.04
C TRP A 680 30.37 -22.20 39.90
N ALA A 681 31.28 -21.57 39.19
CA ALA A 681 32.18 -22.24 38.25
C ALA A 681 33.45 -22.61 39.02
N ARG A 682 33.72 -23.90 39.15
CA ARG A 682 34.92 -24.44 39.79
C ARG A 682 35.86 -24.94 38.69
N GLY A 683 37.12 -24.50 38.73
CA GLY A 683 38.12 -24.93 37.77
C GLY A 683 38.42 -26.44 37.85
N PRO A 684 39.11 -27.02 36.86
CA PRO A 684 39.37 -28.46 36.77
C PRO A 684 40.03 -29.03 38.03
N ARG A 685 40.98 -28.28 38.62
CA ARG A 685 41.69 -28.67 39.84
C ARG A 685 40.78 -28.85 41.06
N PHE A 686 39.64 -28.16 41.12
CA PHE A 686 38.71 -28.35 42.24
C PHE A 686 38.11 -29.75 42.20
N PHE A 687 37.69 -30.21 41.03
CA PHE A 687 37.19 -31.58 40.87
C PHE A 687 38.29 -32.58 41.22
N ASP A 688 39.53 -32.27 40.83
CA ASP A 688 40.66 -33.13 41.13
C ASP A 688 40.94 -33.29 42.62
N LEU A 689 40.88 -32.17 43.36
CA LEU A 689 41.09 -32.11 44.80
C LEU A 689 39.90 -32.62 45.61
N PHE A 690 38.67 -32.41 45.13
CA PHE A 690 37.44 -32.87 45.80
C PHE A 690 37.42 -34.38 45.98
N TRP A 691 37.82 -35.12 44.93
CA TRP A 691 37.89 -36.60 44.96
C TRP A 691 39.20 -37.14 45.56
N GLN A 692 40.11 -36.26 46.02
CA GLN A 692 41.27 -36.61 46.84
C GLN A 692 40.99 -36.39 48.33
N LEU A 693 39.80 -35.91 48.71
CA LEU A 693 39.40 -35.78 50.10
C LEU A 693 39.17 -37.17 50.72
N PRO A 694 39.60 -37.40 51.97
CA PRO A 694 39.40 -38.66 52.66
C PRO A 694 37.91 -39.05 52.70
N GLY A 695 37.59 -40.28 52.25
CA GLY A 695 36.22 -40.82 52.25
C GLY A 695 35.42 -40.63 50.96
N GLN A 696 36.04 -40.10 49.89
CA GLN A 696 35.45 -39.91 48.57
C GLN A 696 36.32 -40.55 47.45
N GLU A 697 37.01 -41.66 47.72
CA GLU A 697 37.88 -42.27 46.71
C GLU A 697 37.05 -42.98 45.62
N ILE A 698 37.05 -42.40 44.41
CA ILE A 698 36.52 -43.02 43.19
C ILE A 698 37.71 -43.48 42.34
N ASP A 699 37.59 -44.65 41.71
CA ASP A 699 38.58 -45.15 40.75
C ASP A 699 38.90 -44.12 39.65
N ARG A 700 40.17 -44.05 39.26
CA ARG A 700 40.68 -43.05 38.31
C ARG A 700 39.97 -43.14 36.95
N GLY A 701 39.69 -44.34 36.46
CA GLY A 701 39.01 -44.53 35.18
C GLY A 701 37.56 -44.03 35.22
N THR A 702 36.86 -44.29 36.31
CA THR A 702 35.48 -43.79 36.52
C THR A 702 35.44 -42.26 36.59
N ARG A 703 36.45 -41.65 37.23
CA ARG A 703 36.63 -40.20 37.29
C ARG A 703 36.92 -39.58 35.92
N GLU A 704 37.77 -40.20 35.11
CA GLU A 704 38.09 -39.76 33.75
C GLU A 704 36.85 -39.83 32.83
N ILE A 705 36.07 -40.93 32.88
CA ILE A 705 34.81 -41.07 32.14
C ILE A 705 33.78 -40.01 32.54
N ALA A 706 33.63 -39.72 33.83
CA ALA A 706 32.71 -38.69 34.31
C ALA A 706 33.10 -37.29 33.83
N MET A 707 34.41 -36.99 33.80
CA MET A 707 34.93 -35.73 33.28
C MET A 707 34.75 -35.61 31.76
N GLU A 708 35.01 -36.67 31.01
CA GLU A 708 34.78 -36.70 29.56
C GLU A 708 33.29 -36.54 29.22
N THR A 709 32.40 -37.21 29.95
CA THR A 709 30.95 -37.08 29.74
C THR A 709 30.45 -35.65 30.01
N LEU A 710 30.99 -34.98 31.04
CA LEU A 710 30.64 -33.61 31.37
C LEU A 710 31.23 -32.61 30.35
N ALA A 711 32.46 -32.89 29.90
CA ALA A 711 33.13 -32.15 28.84
C ALA A 711 32.40 -32.26 27.50
N GLU A 712 31.88 -33.43 27.16
CA GLU A 712 31.15 -33.72 25.92
C GLU A 712 29.83 -32.93 25.83
N ARG A 713 29.12 -32.77 26.95
CA ARG A 713 27.90 -31.93 27.02
C ARG A 713 28.19 -30.45 26.77
N LEU A 714 29.33 -29.97 27.25
CA LEU A 714 29.79 -28.61 26.99
C LEU A 714 30.35 -28.47 25.57
N ARG A 715 31.00 -29.51 25.03
CA ARG A 715 31.58 -29.55 23.70
C ARG A 715 30.57 -29.20 22.61
N VAL A 716 29.39 -29.83 22.60
CA VAL A 716 28.34 -29.56 21.59
C VAL A 716 27.94 -28.08 21.59
N THR A 717 27.78 -27.49 22.77
CA THR A 717 27.42 -26.08 22.94
C THR A 717 28.57 -25.13 22.54
N LEU A 718 29.82 -25.47 22.90
CA LEU A 718 31.01 -24.64 22.67
C LEU A 718 31.52 -24.73 21.21
N GLN A 719 31.36 -25.88 20.55
CA GLN A 719 31.61 -26.04 19.11
C GLN A 719 30.63 -25.21 18.29
N GLY A 720 29.36 -25.14 18.70
CA GLY A 720 28.36 -24.26 18.09
C GLY A 720 28.72 -22.76 18.17
N LEU A 721 29.65 -22.37 19.06
CA LEU A 721 30.19 -21.01 19.19
C LEU A 721 31.48 -20.80 18.37
N GLY A 722 31.92 -21.77 17.58
CA GLY A 722 33.10 -21.67 16.72
C GLY A 722 34.45 -21.82 17.44
N LEU A 723 34.47 -22.30 18.68
CA LEU A 723 35.71 -22.52 19.45
C LEU A 723 36.34 -23.89 19.08
N SER A 724 37.63 -23.89 18.74
CA SER A 724 38.38 -25.11 18.45
C SER A 724 38.65 -25.95 19.71
N GLU A 725 38.88 -27.25 19.57
CA GLU A 725 39.06 -28.21 20.67
C GLU A 725 40.14 -27.81 21.69
N GLY A 726 41.21 -27.17 21.21
CA GLY A 726 42.28 -26.63 22.07
C GLY A 726 41.91 -25.35 22.82
N GLN A 727 40.92 -24.58 22.36
CA GLN A 727 40.51 -23.32 22.98
C GLN A 727 39.58 -23.54 24.18
N TRP A 728 38.74 -24.58 24.20
CA TRP A 728 37.77 -24.77 25.29
C TRP A 728 38.10 -25.89 26.28
N THR A 729 39.28 -26.53 26.18
CA THR A 729 39.67 -27.68 27.02
C THR A 729 39.60 -27.39 28.52
N ARG A 730 39.84 -26.15 28.95
CA ARG A 730 39.68 -25.73 30.37
C ARG A 730 38.21 -25.53 30.75
N LEU A 731 37.40 -24.97 29.86
CA LEU A 731 35.96 -24.72 30.09
C LEU A 731 35.15 -26.01 30.18
N SER A 732 35.42 -27.00 29.32
CA SER A 732 34.75 -28.29 29.35
C SER A 732 35.06 -29.11 30.61
N ARG A 733 36.19 -28.82 31.25
CA ARG A 733 36.61 -29.41 32.52
C ARG A 733 36.19 -28.59 33.75
N MET A 734 35.42 -27.52 33.58
CA MET A 734 34.84 -26.79 34.71
C MET A 734 33.56 -27.47 35.21
N THR A 735 33.36 -27.46 36.53
CA THR A 735 32.12 -27.93 37.15
C THR A 735 31.27 -26.74 37.60
N PHE A 736 29.98 -26.79 37.29
CA PHE A 736 29.01 -25.75 37.62
C PHE A 736 28.06 -26.25 38.70
N ALA A 737 28.02 -25.57 39.86
CA ALA A 737 27.09 -25.91 40.94
C ALA A 737 25.64 -25.46 40.64
N GLN A 738 24.68 -25.99 41.40
CA GLN A 738 23.25 -25.66 41.28
C GLN A 738 22.99 -24.15 41.52
N ILE A 739 21.98 -23.59 40.86
CA ILE A 739 21.66 -22.15 40.91
C ILE A 739 21.23 -21.75 42.33
N GLY A 740 21.90 -20.76 42.92
CA GLY A 740 21.39 -20.01 44.07
C GLY A 740 20.61 -18.78 43.59
N VAL A 741 19.40 -18.55 44.14
CA VAL A 741 18.58 -17.36 43.85
C VAL A 741 18.51 -16.47 45.10
N VAL A 742 18.91 -15.21 44.98
CA VAL A 742 18.77 -14.20 46.05
C VAL A 742 17.82 -13.11 45.57
N SER A 743 16.79 -12.80 46.36
CA SER A 743 15.83 -11.72 46.08
C SER A 743 16.07 -10.55 47.04
N PRO A 744 16.19 -9.29 46.57
CA PRO A 744 16.49 -8.15 47.44
C PRO A 744 15.35 -7.74 48.40
N ASN A 745 14.13 -8.25 48.21
CA ASN A 745 12.94 -7.81 48.94
C ASN A 745 12.19 -8.99 49.60
N ARG A 746 12.66 -9.46 50.76
CA ARG A 746 11.85 -10.29 51.65
C ARG A 746 11.82 -9.71 53.07
N ARG A 747 10.85 -8.83 53.33
CA ARG A 747 10.27 -8.73 54.67
C ARG A 747 9.61 -10.09 54.97
N LYS A 748 10.04 -10.71 56.05
CA LYS A 748 9.61 -12.04 56.52
C LYS A 748 8.10 -12.08 56.74
N PHE A 749 7.35 -12.69 55.84
CA PHE A 749 6.08 -13.31 56.21
C PHE A 749 6.38 -14.75 56.66
N ARG A 750 6.30 -14.98 57.97
CA ARG A 750 6.19 -16.32 58.55
C ARG A 750 4.77 -16.82 58.26
N GLN A 751 4.63 -17.97 57.63
CA GLN A 751 3.46 -18.82 57.80
C GLN A 751 3.89 -20.22 58.25
N PRO A 752 3.04 -20.95 58.99
CA PRO A 752 3.43 -22.06 59.83
C PRO A 752 3.39 -23.41 59.10
N ASN A 753 4.22 -24.32 59.61
CA ASN A 753 4.35 -25.75 59.30
C ASN A 753 3.27 -26.37 58.38
N SER A 754 3.68 -26.74 57.17
CA SER A 754 3.20 -27.93 56.47
C SER A 754 4.35 -28.57 55.67
N SER A 755 4.41 -29.90 55.71
CA SER A 755 5.52 -30.76 55.27
C SER A 755 5.92 -30.59 53.78
N PRO A 756 7.19 -30.91 53.44
CA PRO A 756 7.74 -30.73 52.10
C PRO A 756 7.26 -31.85 51.17
N ALA A 757 6.22 -31.59 50.39
CA ALA A 757 5.88 -32.42 49.24
C ALA A 757 5.43 -31.53 48.08
N THR A 758 6.21 -31.61 46.98
CA THR A 758 5.77 -31.34 45.61
C THR A 758 5.52 -29.87 45.23
N ILE A 759 6.60 -29.11 45.06
CA ILE A 759 6.64 -28.05 44.04
C ILE A 759 7.67 -28.48 43.00
N ALA A 760 7.19 -29.12 41.95
CA ALA A 760 7.97 -29.54 40.80
C ALA A 760 8.55 -28.30 40.09
N SER A 761 9.82 -28.01 40.35
CA SER A 761 10.63 -27.20 39.47
C SER A 761 10.71 -27.89 38.11
N ARG A 762 9.98 -27.39 37.11
CA ARG A 762 10.24 -27.73 35.71
C ARG A 762 11.63 -27.20 35.35
N SER A 763 12.62 -28.05 35.53
CA SER A 763 13.87 -27.97 34.79
C SER A 763 13.51 -28.19 33.32
N MET A 764 13.75 -27.20 32.48
CA MET A 764 13.88 -27.44 31.05
C MET A 764 15.11 -28.32 30.86
N THR A 765 14.88 -29.63 30.82
CA THR A 765 15.76 -30.56 30.12
C THR A 765 15.79 -30.12 28.66
N TRP A 766 16.95 -29.62 28.22
CA TRP A 766 17.27 -29.55 26.80
C TRP A 766 17.11 -30.96 26.21
N PRO A 767 16.45 -31.13 25.05
CA PRO A 767 16.43 -32.41 24.38
C PRO A 767 17.88 -32.80 24.02
N SER A 768 18.27 -34.02 24.40
CA SER A 768 19.48 -34.67 23.88
C SER A 768 19.32 -34.89 22.36
N PRO A 769 20.41 -34.95 21.58
CA PRO A 769 20.35 -35.02 20.12
C PRO A 769 19.51 -36.19 19.60
#